data_AF-A0A8B9CMU3-F1
#
_entry.id   AF-A0A8B9CMU3-F1
#
_cell.length_a   1.000
_cell.length_b   1.000
_cell.length_c   1.000
_cell.angle_alpha   90.00
_cell.angle_beta   90.00
_cell.angle_gamma   90.00
#
_symmetry.space_group_name_H-M   'P 1'
#
loop_
_entity.id
_entity.type
_entity.pdbx_description
1 polymer ?
#
loop_
_entity_poly.entity_id
_entity_poly.type
_entity_poly.pdbx_seq_one_letter_code
_entity_poly.pdbx_strand_id
1 'polypeptide(L)'
;MSLPSVYQNKFAEKLTILNDRGRGVLVRIYNIKKTCSDPKTRPNFLSDKAMEPCVKFINKKFPNLDVRSSTQHLGPVHKDKGDIVRALGPFYHSFVDVLEFRDHVYELLNTIDANQCFFDIHVNYDFTKGYLDLVVTYVSLVLLLARTEDRRALVGMYHCAHEMSHGASDPSFARLGQMLLEYEHPLKKLTEEFGPHTKAVTSALLSLHFLFARRNQGAEQWRSDQLLSLLSTAGAMLSPASSDTMACEYLSLEVMERWILMGFLVCPGALGMSPQCLELWRLALQGSLYLTLLRDEVLQVHKRVADLKECKEHAVAQSGPLHRGRRAYLRGAVRELEALLEDQPGLLGPKALFVFMALSFCRDEVSWLVRHAEHVTKTKTPEDFTDSHIAEMLFLMEQLRSLVRRQVGVLQRYHVQYLARFDALVLSEIIQNLSVCPEEESIILSSFVSSLSALSVKGGRDHVPGDTAWGPGDTAWGPGDTAWGPMSSHPAAQAQGGQWGHRSSWGSHGVGAPRPVPFRAVVAMAGYSQATQEVARPSEVLVGLGAYVTFIQSLAHLVGLDTGRIIRSVLLQQTQPRDAAGEQTLTTIYTNWYLEALLRQASMGAIVLAPALQAFTTVPREGEPSFSAAEFSDVSEMRALAELIGPYGMKFLSDNLMWHVSSQVTELKKLVNENMDTLVQLRSSSCKPEQMAALLPRLTSADNVLKRMTIIGEILSFRAMAQQGLREVTLSIFELASAAGIPCEIDPALVNVLAGSKTDGSSSEEDYKVACLLLVFVAVSLPLLASDPASIYNTETDGYNNNIHCLAKAIIHVSAALFTVHNKNIETHLKEFLLLASVSLLQLGQETDKLRARNRDSVCLLMHLVSSGGSRGGASGGPGGGLRVVSLLCRAPAVPRLLQPPWCSAFAQLCPGPGGRIQL
;
A
#
# COMPACT_ATOMS: atom_id res chain seq x y z
N MET A 1 45.14 -53.37 -33.63
CA MET A 1 44.20 -53.14 -32.52
C MET A 1 43.83 -51.66 -32.54
N SER A 2 42.60 -51.34 -32.92
CA SER A 2 42.09 -49.97 -32.87
C SER A 2 41.92 -49.56 -31.40
N LEU A 3 42.66 -48.55 -30.95
CA LEU A 3 42.35 -47.87 -29.70
C LEU A 3 40.87 -47.44 -29.75
N PRO A 4 40.02 -47.79 -28.76
CA PRO A 4 38.69 -47.20 -28.66
C PRO A 4 38.86 -45.68 -28.68
N SER A 5 38.18 -44.98 -29.59
CA SER A 5 38.38 -43.55 -29.72
C SER A 5 37.91 -42.87 -28.42
N VAL A 6 38.75 -42.02 -27.83
CA VAL A 6 38.47 -41.30 -26.58
C VAL A 6 37.17 -40.47 -26.70
N TYR A 7 36.75 -40.14 -27.92
CA TYR A 7 35.50 -39.46 -28.27
C TYR A 7 34.23 -40.22 -27.85
N GLN A 8 34.28 -41.54 -27.66
CA GLN A 8 33.13 -42.32 -27.20
C GLN A 8 32.81 -42.11 -25.70
N ASN A 9 33.73 -41.54 -24.92
CA ASN A 9 33.57 -41.39 -23.46
C ASN A 9 32.58 -40.29 -23.07
N LYS A 10 32.27 -39.33 -23.97
CA LYS A 10 31.26 -38.26 -23.77
C LYS A 10 31.42 -37.50 -22.46
N PHE A 11 32.64 -37.07 -22.16
CA PHE A 11 32.97 -36.46 -20.88
C PHE A 11 32.19 -35.17 -20.61
N ALA A 12 32.03 -34.31 -21.62
CA ALA A 12 31.32 -33.04 -21.48
C ALA A 12 29.85 -33.26 -21.13
N GLU A 13 29.18 -34.20 -21.81
CA GLU A 13 27.78 -34.53 -21.59
C GLU A 13 27.60 -35.19 -20.22
N LYS A 14 28.45 -36.17 -19.88
CA LYS A 14 28.40 -36.85 -18.57
C LYS A 14 28.63 -35.86 -17.42
N LEU A 15 29.62 -34.97 -17.52
CA LEU A 15 29.87 -33.94 -16.51
C LEU A 15 28.69 -32.97 -16.37
N THR A 16 28.12 -32.53 -17.49
CA THR A 16 26.99 -31.58 -17.49
C THR A 16 25.76 -32.21 -16.82
N ILE A 17 25.37 -33.40 -17.25
CA ILE A 17 24.20 -34.13 -16.73
C ILE A 17 24.39 -34.47 -15.25
N LEU A 18 25.57 -34.96 -14.85
CA LEU A 18 25.83 -35.32 -13.46
C LEU A 18 25.91 -34.11 -12.55
N ASN A 19 26.47 -32.98 -12.98
CA ASN A 19 26.46 -31.76 -12.18
C ASN A 19 25.02 -31.27 -11.92
N ASP A 20 24.17 -31.25 -12.94
CA ASP A 20 22.76 -30.86 -12.78
C ASP A 20 21.99 -31.84 -11.89
N ARG A 21 22.12 -33.16 -12.15
CA ARG A 21 21.55 -34.21 -11.29
C ARG A 21 22.04 -34.08 -9.84
N GLY A 22 23.33 -33.83 -9.65
CA GLY A 22 23.97 -33.66 -8.34
C GLY A 22 23.40 -32.48 -7.57
N ARG A 23 23.20 -31.32 -8.21
CA ARG A 23 22.52 -30.16 -7.61
C ARG A 23 21.10 -30.53 -7.16
N GLY A 24 20.33 -31.20 -8.01
CA GLY A 24 18.97 -31.66 -7.70
C GLY A 24 18.91 -32.65 -6.52
N VAL A 25 19.80 -33.64 -6.50
CA VAL A 25 19.91 -34.62 -5.40
C VAL A 25 20.30 -33.92 -4.09
N LEU A 26 21.29 -33.01 -4.13
CA LEU A 26 21.74 -32.25 -2.97
C LEU A 26 20.62 -31.42 -2.35
N VAL A 27 19.80 -30.73 -3.17
CA VAL A 27 18.63 -29.97 -2.71
C VAL A 27 17.58 -30.88 -2.07
N ARG A 28 17.34 -32.07 -2.61
CA ARG A 28 16.39 -33.03 -2.02
C ARG A 28 16.85 -33.51 -0.65
N ILE A 29 18.13 -33.89 -0.52
CA ILE A 29 18.68 -34.29 0.79
C ILE A 29 18.66 -33.14 1.79
N TYR A 30 18.94 -31.91 1.34
CA TYR A 30 18.79 -30.72 2.18
C TYR A 30 17.36 -30.56 2.71
N ASN A 31 16.36 -30.67 1.83
CA ASN A 31 14.96 -30.55 2.25
C ASN A 31 14.58 -31.68 3.22
N ILE A 32 15.00 -32.92 2.97
CA ILE A 32 14.79 -34.04 3.88
C ILE A 32 15.39 -33.73 5.26
N LYS A 33 16.63 -33.25 5.32
CA LYS A 33 17.28 -32.85 6.58
C LYS A 33 16.46 -31.78 7.31
N LYS A 34 16.04 -30.72 6.62
CA LYS A 34 15.25 -29.63 7.22
C LYS A 34 13.90 -30.13 7.74
N THR A 35 13.17 -30.91 6.94
CA THR A 35 11.90 -31.53 7.33
C THR A 35 12.05 -32.44 8.54
N CYS A 36 13.12 -33.23 8.64
CA CYS A 36 13.34 -34.11 9.80
C CYS A 36 13.81 -33.38 11.06
N SER A 37 14.48 -32.24 10.89
CA SER A 37 15.01 -31.43 12.01
C SER A 37 13.96 -30.54 12.66
N ASP A 38 12.93 -30.12 11.92
CA ASP A 38 11.83 -29.31 12.46
C ASP A 38 10.73 -30.19 13.05
N PRO A 39 10.42 -30.08 14.35
CA PRO A 39 9.40 -30.92 15.01
C PRO A 39 7.98 -30.76 14.43
N LYS A 40 7.68 -29.67 13.71
CA LYS A 40 6.36 -29.47 13.09
C LYS A 40 6.19 -30.19 11.75
N THR A 41 7.28 -30.35 11.00
CA THR A 41 7.25 -30.94 9.65
C THR A 41 7.83 -32.36 9.62
N ARG A 42 8.50 -32.78 10.70
CA ARG A 42 9.00 -34.13 10.90
C ARG A 42 7.88 -35.17 10.75
N PRO A 43 8.09 -36.26 9.98
CA PRO A 43 7.08 -37.30 9.82
C PRO A 43 6.58 -37.83 11.16
N ASN A 44 5.25 -37.87 11.35
CA ASN A 44 4.61 -38.25 12.61
C ASN A 44 5.10 -39.60 13.15
N PHE A 45 5.41 -40.56 12.28
CA PHE A 45 5.94 -41.87 12.63
C PHE A 45 7.27 -41.84 13.40
N LEU A 46 8.06 -40.76 13.25
CA LEU A 46 9.31 -40.56 13.98
C LEU A 46 9.14 -39.75 15.28
N SER A 47 7.95 -39.21 15.53
CA SER A 47 7.63 -38.37 16.70
C SER A 47 6.62 -39.05 17.63
N ASP A 48 5.91 -40.08 17.16
CA ASP A 48 4.92 -40.84 17.93
C ASP A 48 5.60 -41.74 18.98
N LYS A 49 5.16 -41.61 20.24
CA LYS A 49 5.61 -42.43 21.37
C LYS A 49 5.37 -43.92 21.14
N ALA A 50 4.32 -44.30 20.39
CA ALA A 50 4.04 -45.70 20.07
C ALA A 50 5.09 -46.31 19.10
N MET A 51 5.69 -45.48 18.23
CA MET A 51 6.67 -45.90 17.22
C MET A 51 8.12 -45.85 17.72
N GLU A 52 8.38 -45.17 18.83
CA GLU A 52 9.72 -44.99 19.40
C GLU A 52 10.49 -46.32 19.64
N PRO A 53 9.87 -47.39 20.19
CA PRO A 53 10.54 -48.68 20.35
C PRO A 53 10.93 -49.32 19.00
N CYS A 54 10.09 -49.16 17.97
CA CYS A 54 10.36 -49.64 16.61
C CYS A 54 11.55 -48.91 15.99
N VAL A 55 11.60 -47.58 16.11
CA VAL A 55 12.70 -46.74 15.60
C VAL A 55 14.03 -47.13 16.27
N LYS A 56 14.03 -47.33 17.60
CA LYS A 56 15.21 -47.80 18.35
C LYS A 56 15.68 -49.18 17.89
N PHE A 57 14.74 -50.11 17.67
CA PHE A 57 15.06 -51.44 17.13
C PHE A 57 15.67 -51.37 15.73
N ILE A 58 15.04 -50.61 14.83
CA ILE A 58 15.50 -50.42 13.45
C ILE A 58 16.91 -49.84 13.45
N ASN A 59 17.16 -48.75 14.17
CA ASN A 59 18.48 -48.12 14.24
C ASN A 59 19.57 -49.06 14.79
N LYS A 60 19.23 -49.94 15.75
CA LYS A 60 20.18 -50.89 16.34
C LYS A 60 20.52 -52.06 15.41
N LYS A 61 19.56 -52.51 14.61
CA LYS A 61 19.72 -53.67 13.71
C LYS A 61 20.07 -53.30 12.28
N PHE A 62 20.01 -52.01 11.92
CA PHE A 62 20.32 -51.52 10.58
C PHE A 62 21.76 -51.90 10.14
N PRO A 63 21.98 -52.38 8.90
CA PRO A 63 21.00 -52.63 7.82
C PRO A 63 20.36 -54.02 7.84
N ASN A 64 20.79 -54.92 8.73
CA ASN A 64 20.33 -56.31 8.79
C ASN A 64 19.00 -56.43 9.57
N LEU A 65 17.92 -55.98 8.94
CA LEU A 65 16.56 -55.99 9.49
C LEU A 65 15.84 -57.30 9.13
N ASP A 66 15.60 -58.17 10.13
CA ASP A 66 14.78 -59.37 9.93
C ASP A 66 13.32 -59.08 10.32
N VAL A 67 12.53 -58.78 9.30
CA VAL A 67 11.12 -58.40 9.40
C VAL A 67 10.24 -59.58 9.86
N ARG A 68 10.63 -60.82 9.55
CA ARG A 68 9.83 -62.03 9.77
C ARG A 68 9.96 -62.58 11.20
N SER A 69 11.15 -62.48 11.79
CA SER A 69 11.38 -62.93 13.17
C SER A 69 11.11 -61.87 14.24
N SER A 70 11.07 -60.59 13.86
CA SER A 70 11.01 -59.45 14.79
C SER A 70 9.62 -58.81 14.94
N THR A 71 8.55 -59.54 14.61
CA THR A 71 7.16 -59.04 14.56
C THR A 71 6.68 -58.43 15.88
N GLN A 72 7.20 -58.90 17.02
CA GLN A 72 6.88 -58.35 18.35
C GLN A 72 7.40 -56.92 18.55
N HIS A 73 8.54 -56.57 17.95
CA HIS A 73 9.14 -55.23 18.06
C HIS A 73 8.66 -54.27 16.95
N LEU A 74 8.07 -54.79 15.88
CA LEU A 74 7.58 -54.03 14.72
C LEU A 74 6.04 -53.99 14.62
N GLY A 75 5.32 -54.38 15.67
CA GLY A 75 3.84 -54.42 15.69
C GLY A 75 3.16 -53.12 15.24
N PRO A 76 3.55 -51.94 15.76
CA PRO A 76 3.03 -50.66 15.28
C PRO A 76 3.29 -50.41 13.78
N VAL A 77 4.50 -50.71 13.29
CA VAL A 77 4.85 -50.57 11.86
C VAL A 77 3.99 -51.50 10.99
N HIS A 78 3.66 -52.70 11.46
CA HIS A 78 2.77 -53.61 10.74
C HIS A 78 1.34 -53.08 10.61
N LYS A 79 0.84 -52.41 11.66
CA LYS A 79 -0.50 -51.82 11.69
C LYS A 79 -0.64 -50.69 10.68
N ASP A 80 0.36 -49.80 10.60
CA ASP A 80 0.30 -48.57 9.79
C ASP A 80 1.10 -48.67 8.48
N LYS A 81 1.46 -49.89 8.04
CA LYS A 81 2.40 -50.14 6.92
C LYS A 81 2.03 -49.43 5.61
N GLY A 82 0.75 -49.31 5.28
CA GLY A 82 0.30 -48.64 4.05
C GLY A 82 0.54 -47.13 4.07
N ASP A 83 0.35 -46.49 5.23
CA ASP A 83 0.58 -45.06 5.40
C ASP A 83 2.07 -44.74 5.51
N ILE A 84 2.85 -45.62 6.14
CA ILE A 84 4.32 -45.52 6.19
C ILE A 84 4.92 -45.59 4.78
N VAL A 85 4.51 -46.56 3.95
CA VAL A 85 5.01 -46.67 2.55
C VAL A 85 4.65 -45.42 1.75
N ARG A 86 3.41 -44.90 1.90
CA ARG A 86 2.96 -43.69 1.19
C ARG A 86 3.76 -42.45 1.63
N ALA A 87 3.99 -42.28 2.92
CA ALA A 87 4.63 -41.08 3.47
C ALA A 87 6.16 -41.11 3.34
N LEU A 88 6.80 -42.26 3.58
CA LEU A 88 8.27 -42.39 3.54
C LEU A 88 8.82 -42.76 2.16
N GLY A 89 7.98 -43.20 1.23
CA GLY A 89 8.39 -43.55 -0.14
C GLY A 89 9.22 -42.47 -0.84
N PRO A 90 8.77 -41.20 -0.90
CA PRO A 90 9.55 -40.12 -1.51
C PRO A 90 10.93 -39.91 -0.86
N PHE A 91 11.04 -40.10 0.46
CA PHE A 91 12.30 -40.02 1.18
C PHE A 91 13.23 -41.18 0.79
N TYR A 92 12.71 -42.42 0.79
CA TYR A 92 13.45 -43.61 0.41
C TYR A 92 13.99 -43.51 -1.02
N HIS A 93 13.15 -43.18 -2.00
CA HIS A 93 13.59 -43.05 -3.40
C HIS A 93 14.60 -41.92 -3.59
N SER A 94 14.52 -40.84 -2.79
CA SER A 94 15.55 -39.80 -2.81
C SER A 94 16.90 -40.30 -2.30
N PHE A 95 16.94 -41.23 -1.33
CA PHE A 95 18.18 -41.88 -0.91
C PHE A 95 18.68 -42.91 -1.93
N VAL A 96 17.78 -43.60 -2.66
CA VAL A 96 18.16 -44.46 -3.79
C VAL A 96 18.80 -43.63 -4.90
N ASP A 97 18.28 -42.44 -5.19
CA ASP A 97 18.90 -41.54 -6.17
C ASP A 97 20.30 -41.08 -5.76
N VAL A 98 20.58 -40.94 -4.46
CA VAL A 98 21.94 -40.67 -3.96
C VAL A 98 22.87 -41.84 -4.26
N LEU A 99 22.40 -43.07 -4.05
CA LEU A 99 23.16 -44.29 -4.35
C LEU A 99 23.49 -44.37 -5.84
N GLU A 100 22.49 -44.18 -6.71
CA GLU A 100 22.71 -44.17 -8.16
C GLU A 100 23.63 -43.04 -8.59
N PHE A 101 23.42 -41.83 -8.08
CA PHE A 101 24.28 -40.68 -8.41
C PHE A 101 25.74 -40.97 -8.06
N ARG A 102 26.00 -41.53 -6.88
CA ARG A 102 27.34 -41.96 -6.46
C ARG A 102 27.96 -42.93 -7.45
N ASP A 103 27.22 -43.97 -7.85
CA ASP A 103 27.74 -45.00 -8.76
C ASP A 103 28.17 -44.39 -10.11
N HIS A 104 27.37 -43.46 -10.66
CA HIS A 104 27.72 -42.77 -11.91
C HIS A 104 28.90 -41.80 -11.75
N VAL A 105 29.03 -41.14 -10.59
CA VAL A 105 30.20 -40.30 -10.28
C VAL A 105 31.47 -41.14 -10.27
N TYR A 106 31.45 -42.31 -9.61
CA TYR A 106 32.62 -43.20 -9.61
C TYR A 106 33.00 -43.72 -10.97
N GLU A 107 32.03 -44.15 -11.77
CA GLU A 107 32.31 -44.57 -13.13
C GLU A 107 33.02 -43.46 -13.91
N LEU A 108 32.54 -42.22 -13.80
CA LEU A 108 33.13 -41.08 -14.48
C LEU A 108 34.52 -40.73 -13.96
N LEU A 109 34.72 -40.65 -12.64
CA LEU A 109 36.03 -40.33 -12.05
C LEU A 109 37.09 -41.39 -12.41
N ASN A 110 36.73 -42.68 -12.35
CA ASN A 110 37.62 -43.76 -12.78
C ASN A 110 37.95 -43.68 -14.27
N THR A 111 36.98 -43.31 -15.10
CA THR A 111 37.21 -43.13 -16.54
C THR A 111 38.14 -41.95 -16.81
N ILE A 112 37.98 -40.84 -16.09
CA ILE A 112 38.87 -39.66 -16.18
C ILE A 112 40.31 -40.03 -15.83
N ASP A 113 40.51 -40.76 -14.73
CA ASP A 113 41.84 -41.20 -14.32
C ASP A 113 42.49 -42.17 -15.31
N ALA A 114 41.72 -43.12 -15.83
CA ALA A 114 42.20 -44.08 -16.83
C ALA A 114 42.69 -43.39 -18.11
N ASN A 115 42.05 -42.28 -18.49
CA ASN A 115 42.43 -41.47 -19.65
C ASN A 115 43.47 -40.39 -19.33
N GLN A 116 43.86 -40.23 -18.06
CA GLN A 116 44.83 -39.22 -17.59
C GLN A 116 44.52 -37.80 -18.11
N CYS A 117 43.25 -37.40 -18.01
CA CYS A 117 42.80 -36.12 -18.55
C CYS A 117 43.61 -34.93 -18.00
N PHE A 118 43.94 -33.98 -18.88
CA PHE A 118 44.61 -32.74 -18.52
C PHE A 118 43.61 -31.72 -17.95
N PHE A 119 43.99 -31.04 -16.87
CA PHE A 119 43.16 -30.03 -16.20
C PHE A 119 43.93 -28.73 -16.00
N ASP A 120 43.42 -27.65 -16.59
CA ASP A 120 43.88 -26.28 -16.38
C ASP A 120 42.73 -25.29 -16.56
N ILE A 121 42.36 -24.59 -15.48
CA ILE A 121 41.26 -23.62 -15.49
C ILE A 121 41.47 -22.48 -16.50
N HIS A 122 42.71 -22.18 -16.88
CA HIS A 122 43.04 -21.13 -17.83
C HIS A 122 42.90 -21.58 -19.29
N VAL A 123 42.88 -22.90 -19.54
CA VAL A 123 42.85 -23.48 -20.90
C VAL A 123 41.52 -24.17 -21.16
N ASN A 124 41.20 -25.21 -20.40
CA ASN A 124 39.97 -25.99 -20.55
C ASN A 124 39.00 -25.68 -19.41
N TYR A 125 38.58 -24.41 -19.36
CA TYR A 125 37.74 -23.84 -18.30
C TYR A 125 36.52 -24.70 -17.97
N ASP A 126 35.65 -24.98 -18.95
CA ASP A 126 34.39 -25.69 -18.71
C ASP A 126 34.62 -27.12 -18.20
N PHE A 127 35.65 -27.78 -18.71
CA PHE A 127 35.99 -29.15 -18.33
C PHE A 127 36.56 -29.20 -16.90
N THR A 128 37.52 -28.32 -16.58
CA THR A 128 38.11 -28.23 -15.24
C THR A 128 37.09 -27.76 -14.21
N LYS A 129 36.29 -26.75 -14.54
CA LYS A 129 35.18 -26.27 -13.70
C LYS A 129 34.16 -27.38 -13.46
N GLY A 130 33.68 -28.05 -14.51
CA GLY A 130 32.69 -29.12 -14.41
C GLY A 130 33.18 -30.30 -13.56
N TYR A 131 34.47 -30.64 -13.68
CA TYR A 131 35.09 -31.65 -12.83
C TYR A 131 35.14 -31.23 -11.35
N LEU A 132 35.65 -30.02 -11.05
CA LEU A 132 35.75 -29.51 -9.67
C LEU A 132 34.37 -29.32 -9.03
N ASP A 133 33.38 -28.84 -9.79
CA ASP A 133 32.00 -28.72 -9.35
C ASP A 133 31.40 -30.08 -9.01
N LEU A 134 31.68 -31.13 -9.79
CA LEU A 134 31.18 -32.48 -9.53
C LEU A 134 31.78 -33.06 -8.26
N VAL A 135 33.10 -32.94 -8.10
CA VAL A 135 33.82 -33.38 -6.90
C VAL A 135 33.26 -32.70 -5.66
N VAL A 136 33.13 -31.37 -5.69
CA VAL A 136 32.61 -30.61 -4.54
C VAL A 136 31.13 -30.88 -4.27
N THR A 137 30.31 -31.06 -5.30
CA THR A 137 28.90 -31.40 -5.16
C THR A 137 28.75 -32.78 -4.50
N TYR A 138 29.56 -33.74 -4.94
CA TYR A 138 29.59 -35.08 -4.36
C TYR A 138 30.04 -35.06 -2.89
N VAL A 139 31.14 -34.36 -2.58
CA VAL A 139 31.61 -34.18 -1.19
C VAL A 139 30.56 -33.50 -0.32
N SER A 140 29.93 -32.43 -0.83
CA SER A 140 28.86 -31.72 -0.12
C SER A 140 27.67 -32.61 0.16
N LEU A 141 27.29 -33.48 -0.79
CA LEU A 141 26.21 -34.44 -0.65
C LEU A 141 26.50 -35.48 0.43
N VAL A 142 27.69 -36.07 0.43
CA VAL A 142 28.11 -37.07 1.43
C VAL A 142 28.16 -36.43 2.83
N LEU A 143 28.69 -35.21 2.95
CA LEU A 143 28.72 -34.49 4.23
C LEU A 143 27.33 -34.13 4.74
N LEU A 144 26.42 -33.71 3.86
CA LEU A 144 25.04 -33.39 4.21
C LEU A 144 24.23 -34.65 4.59
N LEU A 145 24.44 -35.74 3.86
CA LEU A 145 23.86 -37.05 4.16
C LEU A 145 24.27 -37.52 5.55
N ALA A 146 25.55 -37.41 5.89
CA ALA A 146 26.07 -37.78 7.21
C ALA A 146 25.49 -36.94 8.36
N ARG A 147 25.05 -35.70 8.09
CA ARG A 147 24.36 -34.82 9.04
C ARG A 147 22.86 -35.06 9.16
N THR A 148 22.30 -35.94 8.32
CA THR A 148 20.89 -36.32 8.40
C THR A 148 20.76 -37.46 9.41
N GLU A 149 20.41 -37.14 10.66
CA GLU A 149 20.41 -38.07 11.79
C GLU A 149 19.42 -39.23 11.60
N ASP A 150 18.20 -38.94 11.14
CA ASP A 150 17.13 -39.94 11.00
C ASP A 150 17.23 -40.81 9.73
N ARG A 151 18.32 -40.73 8.96
CA ARG A 151 18.46 -41.44 7.68
C ARG A 151 18.26 -42.95 7.80
N ARG A 152 18.77 -43.58 8.86
CA ARG A 152 18.61 -45.03 9.13
C ARG A 152 17.16 -45.37 9.47
N ALA A 153 16.50 -44.54 10.26
CA ALA A 153 15.11 -44.73 10.65
C ALA A 153 14.17 -44.57 9.46
N LEU A 154 14.37 -43.56 8.61
CA LEU A 154 13.57 -43.32 7.40
C LEU A 154 13.67 -44.50 6.43
N VAL A 155 14.90 -44.91 6.10
CA VAL A 155 15.17 -45.99 5.14
C VAL A 155 14.75 -47.35 5.69
N GLY A 156 15.08 -47.63 6.95
CA GLY A 156 14.74 -48.90 7.60
C GLY A 156 13.25 -49.08 7.87
N MET A 157 12.54 -48.02 8.27
CA MET A 157 11.09 -48.09 8.51
C MET A 157 10.31 -48.28 7.21
N TYR A 158 10.69 -47.57 6.14
CA TYR A 158 10.14 -47.82 4.81
C TYR A 158 10.37 -49.26 4.36
N HIS A 159 11.60 -49.77 4.52
CA HIS A 159 11.92 -51.14 4.13
C HIS A 159 11.08 -52.18 4.88
N CYS A 160 10.98 -52.07 6.21
CA CYS A 160 10.14 -52.97 7.01
C CYS A 160 8.68 -52.94 6.54
N ALA A 161 8.10 -51.76 6.32
CA ALA A 161 6.71 -51.61 5.86
C ALA A 161 6.51 -52.13 4.43
N HIS A 162 7.48 -51.92 3.54
CA HIS A 162 7.45 -52.42 2.17
C HIS A 162 7.48 -53.94 2.12
N GLU A 163 8.39 -54.58 2.87
CA GLU A 163 8.50 -56.04 2.92
C GLU A 163 7.24 -56.68 3.55
N MET A 164 6.67 -56.08 4.59
CA MET A 164 5.40 -56.53 5.18
C MET A 164 4.18 -56.35 4.26
N SER A 165 4.29 -55.52 3.22
CA SER A 165 3.21 -55.25 2.27
C SER A 165 3.33 -56.11 1.01
N HIS A 166 4.55 -56.30 0.50
CA HIS A 166 4.81 -56.98 -0.78
C HIS A 166 5.40 -58.39 -0.61
N GLY A 167 5.80 -58.79 0.60
CA GLY A 167 6.39 -60.10 0.91
C GLY A 167 7.86 -60.25 0.50
N ALA A 168 8.44 -59.23 -0.14
CA ALA A 168 9.83 -59.18 -0.58
C ALA A 168 10.48 -57.83 -0.24
N SER A 169 11.78 -57.87 0.00
CA SER A 169 12.64 -56.70 0.24
C SER A 169 12.89 -55.94 -1.08
N ASP A 170 13.08 -54.62 -0.98
CA ASP A 170 13.45 -53.80 -2.15
C ASP A 170 14.89 -54.12 -2.62
N PRO A 171 15.17 -54.27 -3.92
CA PRO A 171 16.49 -54.65 -4.43
C PRO A 171 17.62 -53.66 -4.05
N SER A 172 17.30 -52.38 -3.91
CA SER A 172 18.28 -51.33 -3.61
C SER A 172 18.60 -51.23 -2.12
N PHE A 173 17.78 -51.81 -1.24
CA PHE A 173 17.91 -51.64 0.21
C PHE A 173 19.26 -52.11 0.75
N ALA A 174 19.75 -53.30 0.32
CA ALA A 174 21.01 -53.84 0.83
C ALA A 174 22.21 -52.94 0.48
N ARG A 175 22.28 -52.48 -0.78
CA ARG A 175 23.34 -51.57 -1.25
C ARG A 175 23.23 -50.19 -0.60
N LEU A 176 22.01 -49.67 -0.46
CA LEU A 176 21.74 -48.39 0.20
C LEU A 176 22.12 -48.44 1.69
N GLY A 177 21.71 -49.49 2.39
CA GLY A 177 22.03 -49.69 3.81
C GLY A 177 23.54 -49.75 4.05
N GLN A 178 24.26 -50.48 3.20
CA GLN A 178 25.72 -50.54 3.23
C GLN A 178 26.37 -49.16 2.99
N MET A 179 25.91 -48.42 1.98
CA MET A 179 26.39 -47.05 1.71
C MET A 179 26.19 -46.11 2.92
N LEU A 180 25.03 -46.18 3.58
CA LEU A 180 24.73 -45.33 4.75
C LEU A 180 25.61 -45.65 5.97
N LEU A 181 26.08 -46.89 6.11
CA LEU A 181 27.07 -47.26 7.13
C LEU A 181 28.46 -46.73 6.77
N GLU A 182 28.88 -46.87 5.52
CA GLU A 182 30.19 -46.40 5.06
C GLU A 182 30.37 -44.88 5.27
N TYR A 183 29.31 -44.10 5.09
CA TYR A 183 29.31 -42.65 5.32
C TYR A 183 29.00 -42.21 6.76
N GLU A 184 29.03 -43.10 7.76
CA GLU A 184 28.99 -42.71 9.17
C GLU A 184 30.22 -41.86 9.56
N HIS A 185 31.37 -42.17 8.97
CA HIS A 185 32.60 -41.39 9.05
C HIS A 185 32.95 -40.81 7.68
N PRO A 186 32.20 -39.80 7.19
CA PRO A 186 32.21 -39.40 5.79
C PRO A 186 33.59 -38.97 5.28
N LEU A 187 34.35 -38.20 6.08
CA LEU A 187 35.68 -37.74 5.65
C LEU A 187 36.69 -38.88 5.49
N LYS A 188 36.67 -39.86 6.40
CA LYS A 188 37.58 -41.01 6.30
C LYS A 188 37.29 -41.80 5.03
N LYS A 189 36.01 -42.08 4.79
CA LYS A 189 35.57 -42.82 3.61
C LYS A 189 35.86 -42.05 2.31
N LEU A 190 35.57 -40.74 2.28
CA LEU A 190 35.88 -39.89 1.13
C LEU A 190 37.38 -39.88 0.81
N THR A 191 38.26 -39.81 1.82
CA THR A 191 39.72 -39.87 1.59
C THR A 191 40.16 -41.21 0.99
N GLU A 192 39.56 -42.32 1.43
CA GLU A 192 39.82 -43.64 0.85
C GLU A 192 39.33 -43.73 -0.61
N GLU A 193 38.14 -43.18 -0.89
CA GLU A 193 37.52 -43.17 -2.23
C GLU A 193 38.27 -42.28 -3.22
N PHE A 194 38.75 -41.11 -2.78
CA PHE A 194 39.51 -40.17 -3.62
C PHE A 194 41.00 -40.47 -3.71
N GLY A 195 41.50 -41.48 -2.97
CA GLY A 195 42.87 -41.97 -3.05
C GLY A 195 43.40 -42.10 -4.49
N PRO A 196 42.77 -42.90 -5.37
CA PRO A 196 43.20 -43.04 -6.77
C PRO A 196 43.12 -41.73 -7.58
N HIS A 197 42.14 -40.88 -7.28
CA HIS A 197 41.85 -39.62 -7.98
C HIS A 197 42.78 -38.46 -7.58
N THR A 198 43.70 -38.67 -6.63
CA THR A 198 44.56 -37.61 -6.06
C THR A 198 45.31 -36.80 -7.12
N LYS A 199 45.83 -37.46 -8.16
CA LYS A 199 46.60 -36.79 -9.23
C LYS A 199 45.73 -35.82 -10.03
N ALA A 200 44.55 -36.26 -10.48
CA ALA A 200 43.62 -35.46 -11.26
C ALA A 200 43.09 -34.26 -10.46
N VAL A 201 42.65 -34.49 -9.21
CA VAL A 201 42.21 -33.42 -8.29
C VAL A 201 43.32 -32.41 -8.04
N THR A 202 44.55 -32.87 -7.76
CA THR A 202 45.67 -31.97 -7.48
C THR A 202 46.03 -31.10 -8.68
N SER A 203 46.08 -31.67 -9.89
CA SER A 203 46.34 -30.92 -11.12
C SER A 203 45.28 -29.82 -11.34
N ALA A 204 44.00 -30.17 -11.20
CA ALA A 204 42.91 -29.21 -11.36
C ALA A 204 42.98 -28.08 -10.33
N LEU A 205 43.25 -28.39 -9.06
CA LEU A 205 43.34 -27.39 -7.99
C LEU A 205 44.56 -26.49 -8.14
N LEU A 206 45.73 -27.02 -8.52
CA LEU A 206 46.94 -26.22 -8.70
C LEU A 206 46.79 -25.21 -9.85
N SER A 207 46.00 -25.50 -10.88
CA SER A 207 45.68 -24.51 -11.93
C SER A 207 45.00 -23.25 -11.37
N LEU A 208 44.31 -23.34 -10.22
CA LEU A 208 43.68 -22.20 -9.56
C LEU A 208 44.68 -21.32 -8.80
N HIS A 209 45.92 -21.76 -8.57
CA HIS A 209 46.82 -21.11 -7.60
C HIS A 209 47.03 -19.62 -7.92
N PHE A 210 47.45 -19.31 -9.14
CA PHE A 210 47.68 -17.94 -9.59
C PHE A 210 46.38 -17.11 -9.57
N LEU A 211 45.30 -17.68 -10.12
CA LEU A 211 44.01 -17.01 -10.20
C LEU A 211 43.45 -16.66 -8.81
N PHE A 212 43.51 -17.60 -7.87
CA PHE A 212 43.00 -17.45 -6.51
C PHE A 212 43.83 -16.41 -5.75
N ALA A 213 45.16 -16.49 -5.83
CA ALA A 213 46.04 -15.51 -5.19
C ALA A 213 45.80 -14.09 -5.73
N ARG A 214 45.63 -13.92 -7.05
CA ARG A 214 45.34 -12.62 -7.68
C ARG A 214 43.95 -12.08 -7.31
N ARG A 215 42.94 -12.94 -7.23
CA ARG A 215 41.55 -12.53 -6.94
C ARG A 215 41.29 -12.32 -5.45
N ASN A 216 42.02 -13.01 -4.57
CA ASN A 216 41.85 -12.95 -3.13
C ASN A 216 42.69 -11.82 -2.48
N GLN A 217 42.64 -10.61 -3.03
CA GLN A 217 43.43 -9.46 -2.56
C GLN A 217 42.64 -8.57 -1.58
N GLY A 218 43.35 -7.80 -0.76
CA GLY A 218 42.74 -6.85 0.18
C GLY A 218 42.26 -5.55 -0.49
N ALA A 219 41.44 -4.78 0.22
CA ALA A 219 40.90 -3.52 -0.29
C ALA A 219 41.97 -2.45 -0.58
N GLU A 220 43.09 -2.45 0.15
CA GLU A 220 44.24 -1.58 -0.14
C GLU A 220 44.86 -1.88 -1.51
N GLN A 221 45.05 -3.17 -1.80
CA GLN A 221 45.60 -3.61 -3.08
C GLN A 221 44.64 -3.28 -4.23
N TRP A 222 43.34 -3.53 -4.05
CA TRP A 222 42.32 -3.14 -5.03
C TRP A 222 42.30 -1.63 -5.30
N ARG A 223 42.56 -0.80 -4.28
CA ARG A 223 42.72 0.65 -4.44
C ARG A 223 43.97 1.01 -5.24
N SER A 224 45.10 0.38 -4.94
CA SER A 224 46.35 0.55 -5.69
C SER A 224 46.18 0.18 -7.16
N ASP A 225 45.46 -0.91 -7.44
CA ASP A 225 45.24 -1.43 -8.79
C ASP A 225 44.09 -0.70 -9.51
N GLN A 226 43.38 0.21 -8.83
CA GLN A 226 42.20 0.92 -9.34
C GLN A 226 41.15 -0.02 -9.96
N LEU A 227 40.93 -1.17 -9.31
CA LEU A 227 40.04 -2.23 -9.76
C LEU A 227 38.62 -1.71 -10.09
N LEU A 228 38.09 -2.08 -11.26
CA LEU A 228 36.78 -1.65 -11.80
C LEU A 228 36.63 -0.16 -12.17
N SER A 229 37.65 0.69 -11.96
CA SER A 229 37.57 2.09 -12.39
C SER A 229 37.77 2.21 -13.90
N LEU A 230 36.84 2.90 -14.58
CA LEU A 230 36.95 3.24 -16.00
C LEU A 230 37.70 4.57 -16.21
N LEU A 231 37.85 5.38 -15.17
CA LEU A 231 38.45 6.73 -15.24
C LEU A 231 39.97 6.69 -15.10
N SER A 232 40.52 5.66 -14.45
CA SER A 232 41.97 5.43 -14.31
C SER A 232 42.72 5.48 -15.64
N THR A 233 42.09 4.99 -16.71
CA THR A 233 42.63 4.97 -18.07
C THR A 233 41.60 5.52 -19.06
N ALA A 234 41.26 6.80 -18.90
CA ALA A 234 40.29 7.50 -19.76
C ALA A 234 40.55 7.33 -21.27
N GLY A 235 41.83 7.26 -21.70
CA GLY A 235 42.22 7.01 -23.09
C GLY A 235 41.85 5.62 -23.65
N ALA A 236 41.56 4.65 -22.77
CA ALA A 236 41.19 3.27 -23.10
C ALA A 236 39.69 2.97 -22.83
N MET A 237 38.85 3.99 -22.66
CA MET A 237 37.41 3.79 -22.40
C MET A 237 36.69 3.08 -23.54
N LEU A 238 37.12 3.30 -24.79
CA LEU A 238 36.52 2.67 -25.98
C LEU A 238 37.12 1.29 -26.30
N SER A 239 38.26 0.93 -25.73
CA SER A 239 38.85 -0.39 -25.97
C SER A 239 38.04 -1.47 -25.24
N PRO A 240 37.86 -2.66 -25.84
CA PRO A 240 37.25 -3.78 -25.13
C PRO A 240 38.07 -4.12 -23.88
N ALA A 241 37.39 -4.33 -22.75
CA ALA A 241 38.01 -4.95 -21.59
C ALA A 241 38.20 -6.44 -21.91
N SER A 242 39.44 -6.86 -22.14
CA SER A 242 39.79 -8.22 -22.50
C SER A 242 40.77 -8.87 -21.52
N SER A 243 40.62 -10.17 -21.33
CA SER A 243 41.55 -11.04 -20.62
C SER A 243 41.64 -12.34 -21.42
N ASP A 244 42.81 -12.96 -21.46
CA ASP A 244 42.98 -14.29 -22.07
C ASP A 244 42.16 -15.37 -21.32
N THR A 245 41.69 -15.04 -20.11
CA THR A 245 40.86 -15.91 -19.28
C THR A 245 39.58 -15.22 -18.81
N MET A 246 38.81 -14.67 -19.75
CA MET A 246 37.54 -13.95 -19.48
C MET A 246 36.65 -14.62 -18.42
N ALA A 247 36.39 -15.92 -18.56
CA ALA A 247 35.50 -16.67 -17.66
C ALA A 247 36.03 -16.80 -16.22
N CYS A 248 37.35 -16.64 -16.03
CA CYS A 248 38.01 -16.63 -14.73
C CYS A 248 37.87 -15.28 -14.00
N GLU A 249 37.68 -14.18 -14.74
CA GLU A 249 37.61 -12.83 -14.15
C GLU A 249 36.35 -12.63 -13.29
N TYR A 250 35.24 -13.26 -13.67
CA TYR A 250 33.98 -13.24 -12.93
C TYR A 250 33.62 -14.59 -12.27
N LEU A 251 34.55 -15.54 -12.27
CA LEU A 251 34.41 -16.76 -11.47
C LEU A 251 34.31 -16.37 -9.99
N SER A 252 33.31 -16.94 -9.31
CA SER A 252 33.06 -16.67 -7.89
C SER A 252 34.24 -17.09 -7.04
N LEU A 253 34.69 -16.16 -6.20
CA LEU A 253 35.76 -16.42 -5.23
C LEU A 253 35.32 -17.46 -4.19
N GLU A 254 34.04 -17.44 -3.78
CA GLU A 254 33.47 -18.46 -2.89
C GLU A 254 33.51 -19.85 -3.53
N VAL A 255 33.21 -19.96 -4.82
CA VAL A 255 33.25 -21.25 -5.54
C VAL A 255 34.68 -21.79 -5.60
N MET A 256 35.66 -20.94 -5.92
CA MET A 256 37.07 -21.33 -5.93
C MET A 256 37.56 -21.75 -4.54
N GLU A 257 37.23 -20.97 -3.51
CA GLU A 257 37.54 -21.28 -2.12
C GLU A 257 36.95 -22.64 -1.73
N ARG A 258 35.71 -22.93 -2.16
CA ARG A 258 35.04 -24.22 -1.93
C ARG A 258 35.74 -25.38 -2.63
N TRP A 259 36.16 -25.21 -3.88
CA TRP A 259 36.95 -26.21 -4.61
C TRP A 259 38.26 -26.53 -3.90
N ILE A 260 39.02 -25.49 -3.52
CA ILE A 260 40.32 -25.64 -2.84
C ILE A 260 40.14 -26.33 -1.48
N LEU A 261 39.22 -25.85 -0.65
CA LEU A 261 39.06 -26.36 0.71
C LEU A 261 38.50 -27.79 0.73
N MET A 262 37.48 -28.10 -0.07
CA MET A 262 36.89 -29.45 -0.10
C MET A 262 37.77 -30.44 -0.86
N GLY A 263 38.43 -30.02 -1.94
CA GLY A 263 39.30 -30.88 -2.73
C GLY A 263 40.53 -31.34 -1.93
N PHE A 264 41.22 -30.44 -1.22
CA PHE A 264 42.33 -30.84 -0.35
C PHE A 264 41.89 -31.56 0.93
N LEU A 265 40.63 -31.38 1.36
CA LEU A 265 40.08 -32.13 2.49
C LEU A 265 39.91 -33.62 2.17
N VAL A 266 39.58 -33.97 0.92
CA VAL A 266 39.46 -35.37 0.47
C VAL A 266 40.77 -35.95 -0.10
N CYS A 267 41.68 -35.10 -0.55
CA CYS A 267 43.00 -35.50 -1.04
C CYS A 267 44.15 -34.97 -0.15
N PRO A 268 44.22 -35.33 1.15
CA PRO A 268 45.22 -34.78 2.07
C PRO A 268 46.66 -35.20 1.71
N GLY A 269 46.84 -36.32 1.01
CA GLY A 269 48.17 -36.78 0.55
C GLY A 269 48.87 -35.77 -0.36
N ALA A 270 48.11 -35.00 -1.15
CA ALA A 270 48.66 -33.98 -2.05
C ALA A 270 49.38 -32.84 -1.30
N LEU A 271 48.93 -32.52 -0.08
CA LEU A 271 49.48 -31.45 0.75
C LEU A 271 50.90 -31.72 1.23
N GLY A 272 51.23 -33.01 1.46
CA GLY A 272 52.59 -33.43 1.83
C GLY A 272 53.53 -33.57 0.63
N MET A 273 52.97 -33.72 -0.58
CA MET A 273 53.75 -33.96 -1.81
C MET A 273 54.20 -32.68 -2.50
N SER A 274 53.45 -31.58 -2.40
CA SER A 274 53.77 -30.31 -3.07
C SER A 274 53.60 -29.10 -2.14
N PRO A 275 54.62 -28.23 -1.97
CA PRO A 275 54.52 -27.03 -1.14
C PRO A 275 53.49 -26.02 -1.68
N GLN A 276 53.29 -25.97 -3.00
CA GLN A 276 52.31 -25.09 -3.64
C GLN A 276 50.87 -25.46 -3.28
N CYS A 277 50.58 -26.76 -3.05
CA CYS A 277 49.27 -27.23 -2.58
C CYS A 277 49.00 -26.75 -1.16
N LEU A 278 50.01 -26.88 -0.29
CA LEU A 278 49.90 -26.43 1.11
C LEU A 278 49.72 -24.92 1.20
N GLU A 279 50.44 -24.14 0.39
CA GLU A 279 50.30 -22.69 0.30
C GLU A 279 48.90 -22.29 -0.14
N LEU A 280 48.40 -22.87 -1.25
CA LEU A 280 47.06 -22.59 -1.76
C LEU A 280 45.98 -22.90 -0.73
N TRP A 281 46.12 -24.03 -0.03
CA TRP A 281 45.20 -24.42 1.02
C TRP A 281 45.21 -23.47 2.22
N ARG A 282 46.40 -23.02 2.65
CA ARG A 282 46.55 -22.02 3.72
C ARG A 282 45.90 -20.69 3.36
N LEU A 283 46.12 -20.20 2.13
CA LEU A 283 45.49 -18.97 1.64
C LEU A 283 43.95 -19.04 1.71
N ALA A 284 43.37 -20.18 1.32
CA ALA A 284 41.93 -20.38 1.42
C ALA A 284 41.44 -20.52 2.87
N LEU A 285 42.18 -21.22 3.73
CA LEU A 285 41.83 -21.39 5.15
C LEU A 285 41.84 -20.08 5.94
N GLN A 286 42.68 -19.12 5.54
CA GLN A 286 42.77 -17.80 6.16
C GLN A 286 41.58 -16.89 5.81
N GLY A 287 40.89 -17.14 4.68
CA GLY A 287 39.81 -16.28 4.16
C GLY A 287 38.43 -16.50 4.81
N SER A 288 38.11 -17.74 5.24
CA SER A 288 36.80 -18.06 5.79
C SER A 288 36.87 -18.99 7.02
N LEU A 289 35.90 -18.80 7.93
CA LEU A 289 35.67 -19.69 9.07
C LEU A 289 34.66 -20.79 8.76
N TYR A 290 33.67 -20.44 7.94
CA TYR A 290 32.56 -21.30 7.54
C TYR A 290 32.48 -21.38 6.02
N LEU A 291 32.31 -22.60 5.53
CA LEU A 291 32.16 -22.91 4.12
C LEU A 291 30.74 -23.38 3.81
N THR A 292 30.12 -22.85 2.77
CA THR A 292 28.78 -23.24 2.35
C THR A 292 28.78 -24.67 1.77
N LEU A 293 27.98 -25.58 2.34
CA LEU A 293 27.67 -26.87 1.71
C LEU A 293 26.53 -26.70 0.72
N LEU A 294 25.40 -26.16 1.21
CA LEU A 294 24.24 -25.78 0.41
C LEU A 294 23.39 -24.79 1.20
N ARG A 295 23.04 -23.65 0.60
CA ARG A 295 22.19 -22.61 1.22
C ARG A 295 22.74 -22.19 2.60
N ASP A 296 21.99 -22.40 3.67
CA ASP A 296 22.33 -22.09 5.06
C ASP A 296 23.08 -23.22 5.78
N GLU A 297 23.26 -24.39 5.15
CA GLU A 297 24.08 -25.45 5.74
C GLU A 297 25.57 -25.18 5.51
N VAL A 298 26.30 -24.96 6.61
CA VAL A 298 27.73 -24.63 6.56
C VAL A 298 28.62 -25.71 7.19
N LEU A 299 29.88 -25.75 6.76
CA LEU A 299 30.95 -26.57 7.32
C LEU A 299 31.97 -25.67 8.04
N GLN A 300 32.22 -25.94 9.32
CA GLN A 300 33.30 -25.32 10.07
C GLN A 300 34.62 -26.01 9.74
N VAL A 301 35.38 -25.44 8.81
CA VAL A 301 36.56 -26.08 8.20
C VAL A 301 37.66 -26.32 9.23
N HIS A 302 37.97 -25.32 10.06
CA HIS A 302 39.03 -25.37 11.08
C HIS A 302 38.80 -26.36 12.22
N LYS A 303 37.58 -26.89 12.42
CA LYS A 303 37.32 -27.93 13.43
C LYS A 303 37.76 -29.32 12.94
N ARG A 304 37.82 -29.52 11.62
CA ARG A 304 38.12 -30.80 10.98
C ARG A 304 39.60 -30.94 10.61
N VAL A 305 40.35 -29.84 10.62
CA VAL A 305 41.77 -29.76 10.28
C VAL A 305 42.52 -29.23 11.51
N ALA A 306 42.81 -30.11 12.47
CA ALA A 306 43.41 -29.72 13.75
C ALA A 306 44.86 -29.23 13.63
N ASP A 307 45.56 -29.66 12.58
CA ASP A 307 47.00 -29.44 12.41
C ASP A 307 47.38 -28.02 11.94
N LEU A 308 46.38 -27.15 11.69
CA LEU A 308 46.58 -25.77 11.20
C LEU A 308 45.99 -24.71 12.13
N LYS A 309 46.32 -24.80 13.43
CA LYS A 309 45.85 -23.86 14.46
C LYS A 309 46.15 -22.39 14.12
N GLU A 310 47.31 -22.11 13.53
CA GLU A 310 47.73 -20.76 13.12
C GLU A 310 46.79 -20.14 12.08
N CYS A 311 46.33 -20.93 11.10
CA CYS A 311 45.40 -20.45 10.07
C CYS A 311 44.04 -20.09 10.66
N LYS A 312 43.58 -20.84 11.68
CA LYS A 312 42.35 -20.54 12.41
C LYS A 312 42.47 -19.23 13.20
N GLU A 313 43.57 -19.05 13.92
CA GLU A 313 43.82 -17.84 14.70
C GLU A 313 43.89 -16.59 13.79
N HIS A 314 44.57 -16.73 12.64
CA HIS A 314 44.59 -15.68 11.61
C HIS A 314 43.20 -15.38 11.04
N ALA A 315 42.44 -16.41 10.62
CA ALA A 315 41.11 -16.22 10.04
C ALA A 315 40.16 -15.54 11.02
N VAL A 316 40.18 -15.91 12.31
CA VAL A 316 39.34 -15.27 13.34
C VAL A 316 39.70 -13.79 13.53
N ALA A 317 40.98 -13.44 13.41
CA ALA A 317 41.45 -12.07 13.63
C ALA A 317 41.32 -11.16 12.39
N GLN A 318 41.55 -11.68 11.18
CA GLN A 318 41.78 -10.87 9.98
C GLN A 318 40.67 -10.97 8.91
N SER A 319 39.90 -12.07 8.87
CA SER A 319 38.87 -12.23 7.81
C SER A 319 37.75 -11.19 7.92
N GLY A 320 37.26 -10.88 9.12
CA GLY A 320 36.25 -9.84 9.35
C GLY A 320 36.66 -8.47 8.79
N PRO A 321 37.78 -7.89 9.25
CA PRO A 321 38.30 -6.62 8.74
C PRO A 321 38.56 -6.63 7.22
N LEU A 322 39.11 -7.73 6.68
CA LEU A 322 39.38 -7.90 5.24
C LEU A 322 38.10 -7.72 4.41
N HIS A 323 37.06 -8.49 4.72
CA HIS A 323 35.79 -8.46 3.99
C HIS A 323 35.03 -7.15 4.21
N ARG A 324 35.09 -6.57 5.40
CA ARG A 324 34.55 -5.22 5.66
C ARG A 324 35.20 -4.17 4.76
N GLY A 325 36.53 -4.20 4.62
CA GLY A 325 37.27 -3.32 3.73
C GLY A 325 36.88 -3.50 2.26
N ARG A 326 36.71 -4.75 1.81
CA ARG A 326 36.27 -5.07 0.44
C ARG A 326 34.88 -4.52 0.13
N ARG A 327 33.91 -4.70 1.03
CA ARG A 327 32.56 -4.14 0.88
C ARG A 327 32.57 -2.62 0.77
N ALA A 328 33.37 -1.95 1.60
CA ALA A 328 33.50 -0.49 1.55
C ALA A 328 34.08 0.00 0.22
N TYR A 329 35.11 -0.68 -0.29
CA TYR A 329 35.70 -0.38 -1.60
C TYR A 329 34.72 -0.61 -2.75
N LEU A 330 34.08 -1.79 -2.79
CA LEU A 330 33.16 -2.16 -3.86
C LEU A 330 31.97 -1.20 -3.96
N ARG A 331 31.42 -0.70 -2.85
CA ARG A 331 30.37 0.34 -2.90
C ARG A 331 30.84 1.60 -3.65
N GLY A 332 32.07 2.03 -3.43
CA GLY A 332 32.68 3.14 -4.15
C GLY A 332 32.83 2.85 -5.65
N ALA A 333 33.54 1.76 -5.97
CA ALA A 333 33.88 1.39 -7.33
C ALA A 333 32.64 1.08 -8.19
N VAL A 334 31.65 0.37 -7.64
CA VAL A 334 30.43 0.00 -8.36
C VAL A 334 29.53 1.20 -8.57
N ARG A 335 29.47 2.15 -7.63
CA ARG A 335 28.72 3.40 -7.81
C ARG A 335 29.31 4.26 -8.93
N GLU A 336 30.63 4.36 -9.00
CA GLU A 336 31.32 5.04 -10.12
C GLU A 336 31.04 4.33 -11.46
N LEU A 337 31.19 3.00 -11.49
CA LEU A 337 30.96 2.20 -12.68
C LEU A 337 29.51 2.31 -13.18
N GLU A 338 28.52 2.21 -12.29
CA GLU A 338 27.10 2.33 -12.62
C GLU A 338 26.77 3.72 -13.16
N ALA A 339 27.21 4.78 -12.49
CA ALA A 339 26.94 6.15 -12.93
C ALA A 339 27.51 6.43 -14.33
N LEU A 340 28.71 5.92 -14.64
CA LEU A 340 29.33 6.09 -15.96
C LEU A 340 28.61 5.30 -17.06
N LEU A 341 28.17 4.08 -16.75
CA LEU A 341 27.44 3.25 -17.71
C LEU A 341 26.00 3.72 -17.93
N GLU A 342 25.36 4.32 -16.92
CA GLU A 342 24.05 4.96 -17.04
C GLU A 342 24.15 6.22 -17.92
N ASP A 343 25.21 7.03 -17.75
CA ASP A 343 25.47 8.22 -18.58
C ASP A 343 25.85 7.87 -20.03
N GLN A 344 26.69 6.85 -20.21
CA GLN A 344 27.13 6.37 -21.53
C GLN A 344 26.81 4.86 -21.74
N PRO A 345 25.55 4.51 -22.05
CA PRO A 345 25.14 3.11 -22.26
C PRO A 345 25.91 2.38 -23.36
N GLY A 346 26.48 3.11 -24.32
CA GLY A 346 27.32 2.55 -25.38
C GLY A 346 28.57 1.82 -24.86
N LEU A 347 29.07 2.22 -23.68
CA LEU A 347 30.23 1.58 -23.04
C LEU A 347 29.93 0.17 -22.54
N LEU A 348 28.65 -0.21 -22.38
CA LEU A 348 28.27 -1.56 -21.97
C LEU A 348 28.79 -2.63 -22.92
N GLY A 349 28.91 -2.33 -24.23
CA GLY A 349 29.50 -3.25 -25.20
C GLY A 349 30.96 -3.60 -24.85
N PRO A 350 31.91 -2.65 -24.97
CA PRO A 350 33.32 -2.91 -24.69
C PRO A 350 33.62 -3.22 -23.21
N LYS A 351 32.81 -2.77 -22.25
CA LYS A 351 33.08 -2.91 -20.80
C LYS A 351 32.15 -3.90 -20.09
N ALA A 352 31.46 -4.78 -20.84
CA ALA A 352 30.59 -5.82 -20.26
C ALA A 352 31.28 -6.65 -19.17
N LEU A 353 32.57 -6.97 -19.36
CA LEU A 353 33.38 -7.72 -18.41
C LEU A 353 33.38 -7.09 -17.01
N PHE A 354 33.55 -5.76 -16.92
CA PHE A 354 33.62 -5.07 -15.63
C PHE A 354 32.28 -5.13 -14.88
N VAL A 355 31.16 -5.13 -15.60
CA VAL A 355 29.83 -5.29 -15.01
C VAL A 355 29.69 -6.68 -14.36
N PHE A 356 30.09 -7.74 -15.05
CA PHE A 356 30.01 -9.10 -14.52
C PHE A 356 31.01 -9.35 -13.38
N MET A 357 32.22 -8.78 -13.46
CA MET A 357 33.19 -8.79 -12.36
C MET A 357 32.61 -8.08 -11.12
N ALA A 358 32.08 -6.87 -11.28
CA ALA A 358 31.45 -6.11 -10.19
C ALA A 358 30.32 -6.89 -9.52
N LEU A 359 29.39 -7.45 -10.31
CA LEU A 359 28.29 -8.27 -9.81
C LEU A 359 28.79 -9.52 -9.09
N SER A 360 29.83 -10.18 -9.61
CA SER A 360 30.43 -11.34 -8.97
C SER A 360 31.06 -10.99 -7.63
N PHE A 361 31.88 -9.94 -7.57
CA PHE A 361 32.59 -9.57 -6.34
C PHE A 361 31.60 -9.12 -5.27
N CYS A 362 30.58 -8.34 -5.66
CA CYS A 362 29.55 -7.94 -4.73
C CYS A 362 28.75 -9.14 -4.20
N ARG A 363 28.35 -10.07 -5.06
CA ARG A 363 27.65 -11.30 -4.65
C ARG A 363 28.48 -12.11 -3.66
N ASP A 364 29.77 -12.28 -3.93
CA ASP A 364 30.65 -13.10 -3.08
C ASP A 364 30.79 -12.48 -1.68
N GLU A 365 30.96 -11.16 -1.59
CA GLU A 365 31.07 -10.45 -0.31
C GLU A 365 29.75 -10.43 0.48
N VAL A 366 28.61 -10.30 -0.19
CA VAL A 366 27.28 -10.42 0.43
C VAL A 366 27.07 -11.83 0.98
N SER A 367 27.37 -12.85 0.17
CA SER A 367 27.21 -14.26 0.56
C SER A 367 28.14 -14.63 1.71
N TRP A 368 29.37 -14.11 1.72
CA TRP A 368 30.31 -14.24 2.83
C TRP A 368 29.79 -13.60 4.12
N LEU A 369 29.23 -12.39 4.03
CA LEU A 369 28.70 -11.69 5.19
C LEU A 369 27.53 -12.45 5.81
N VAL A 370 26.54 -12.86 5.00
CA VAL A 370 25.34 -13.56 5.48
C VAL A 370 25.70 -14.83 6.24
N ARG A 371 26.56 -15.68 5.65
CA ARG A 371 26.96 -16.95 6.29
C ARG A 371 27.74 -16.72 7.60
N HIS A 372 28.63 -15.73 7.63
CA HIS A 372 29.43 -15.48 8.83
C HIS A 372 28.66 -14.74 9.93
N ALA A 373 27.75 -13.83 9.56
CA ALA A 373 26.90 -13.13 10.52
C ALA A 373 25.97 -14.09 11.29
N GLU A 374 25.46 -15.13 10.63
CA GLU A 374 24.60 -16.13 11.28
C GLU A 374 25.36 -17.07 12.23
N HIS A 375 26.60 -17.44 11.87
CA HIS A 375 27.34 -18.49 12.58
C HIS A 375 28.47 -17.98 13.50
N VAL A 376 28.92 -16.72 13.36
CA VAL A 376 29.91 -16.10 14.25
C VAL A 376 29.18 -15.33 15.37
N THR A 377 28.72 -16.06 16.39
CA THR A 377 27.96 -15.47 17.51
C THR A 377 28.82 -14.97 18.67
N LYS A 378 30.11 -15.38 18.71
CA LYS A 378 31.06 -15.01 19.77
C LYS A 378 32.34 -14.50 19.14
N THR A 379 32.50 -13.17 19.09
CA THR A 379 33.71 -12.50 18.61
C THR A 379 33.97 -11.23 19.45
N LYS A 380 35.22 -10.77 19.48
CA LYS A 380 35.60 -9.50 20.09
C LYS A 380 35.22 -8.29 19.23
N THR A 381 35.01 -8.50 17.92
CA THR A 381 34.71 -7.46 16.93
C THR A 381 33.40 -7.78 16.19
N PRO A 382 32.24 -7.70 16.85
CA PRO A 382 30.95 -8.00 16.22
C PRO A 382 30.64 -7.04 15.06
N GLU A 383 31.15 -5.80 15.10
CA GLU A 383 30.93 -4.83 14.03
C GLU A 383 31.43 -5.29 12.65
N ASP A 384 32.42 -6.19 12.56
CA ASP A 384 32.98 -6.65 11.29
C ASP A 384 32.02 -7.58 10.51
N PHE A 385 31.09 -8.22 11.23
CA PHE A 385 30.07 -9.13 10.70
C PHE A 385 28.70 -8.45 10.54
N THR A 386 28.67 -7.12 10.64
CA THR A 386 27.48 -6.31 10.40
C THR A 386 27.79 -5.21 9.38
N ASP A 387 26.82 -4.83 8.56
CA ASP A 387 27.00 -3.75 7.59
C ASP A 387 25.70 -2.97 7.40
N SER A 388 25.66 -1.75 7.93
CA SER A 388 24.50 -0.84 7.81
C SER A 388 24.27 -0.36 6.37
N HIS A 389 25.27 -0.46 5.49
CA HIS A 389 25.23 -0.02 4.10
C HIS A 389 25.09 -1.21 3.12
N ILE A 390 24.70 -2.39 3.60
CA ILE A 390 24.49 -3.55 2.74
C ILE A 390 23.36 -3.33 1.73
N ALA A 391 22.32 -2.56 2.11
CA ALA A 391 21.21 -2.22 1.23
C ALA A 391 21.66 -1.37 0.04
N GLU A 392 22.60 -0.44 0.24
CA GLU A 392 23.19 0.33 -0.86
C GLU A 392 23.92 -0.57 -1.85
N MET A 393 24.71 -1.53 -1.35
CA MET A 393 25.43 -2.48 -2.21
C MET A 393 24.47 -3.35 -3.04
N LEU A 394 23.38 -3.82 -2.43
CA LEU A 394 22.33 -4.57 -3.14
C LEU A 394 21.59 -3.71 -4.17
N PHE A 395 21.35 -2.44 -3.85
CA PHE A 395 20.73 -1.48 -4.77
C PHE A 395 21.61 -1.24 -6.00
N LEU A 396 22.91 -0.99 -5.80
CA LEU A 396 23.89 -0.84 -6.88
C LEU A 396 23.96 -2.09 -7.78
N MET A 397 23.91 -3.30 -7.18
CA MET A 397 23.83 -4.54 -7.96
C MET A 397 22.57 -4.59 -8.82
N GLU A 398 21.41 -4.19 -8.30
CA GLU A 398 20.17 -4.20 -9.07
C GLU A 398 20.14 -3.09 -10.13
N GLN A 399 20.75 -1.93 -9.89
CA GLN A 399 20.92 -0.89 -10.91
C GLN A 399 21.74 -1.41 -12.09
N LEU A 400 22.91 -2.03 -11.84
CA LEU A 400 23.71 -2.65 -12.90
C LEU A 400 22.93 -3.73 -13.66
N ARG A 401 22.19 -4.60 -12.95
CA ARG A 401 21.34 -5.63 -13.57
C ARG A 401 20.23 -5.00 -14.43
N SER A 402 19.58 -3.96 -13.92
CA SER A 402 18.54 -3.22 -14.63
C SER A 402 19.10 -2.54 -15.89
N LEU A 403 20.28 -1.94 -15.79
CA LEU A 403 20.98 -1.33 -16.92
C LEU A 403 21.29 -2.35 -18.02
N VAL A 404 21.84 -3.52 -17.66
CA VAL A 404 22.07 -4.63 -18.60
C VAL A 404 20.78 -5.09 -19.28
N ARG A 405 19.68 -5.23 -18.53
CA ARG A 405 18.38 -5.63 -19.09
C ARG A 405 17.79 -4.58 -20.02
N ARG A 406 17.85 -3.29 -19.64
CA ARG A 406 17.33 -2.17 -20.43
C ARG A 406 18.12 -1.99 -21.74
N GLN A 407 19.43 -2.23 -21.69
CA GLN A 407 20.36 -1.97 -22.80
C GLN A 407 20.87 -3.26 -23.47
N VAL A 408 20.14 -4.37 -23.35
CA VAL A 408 20.53 -5.67 -23.94
C VAL A 408 20.80 -5.58 -25.45
N GLY A 409 20.08 -4.71 -26.17
CA GLY A 409 20.29 -4.49 -27.60
C GLY A 409 21.66 -3.89 -27.93
N VAL A 410 22.23 -3.05 -27.05
CA VAL A 410 23.58 -2.48 -27.22
C VAL A 410 24.63 -3.58 -27.06
N LEU A 411 24.51 -4.38 -26.00
CA LEU A 411 25.38 -5.53 -25.73
C LEU A 411 25.38 -6.53 -26.89
N GLN A 412 24.19 -6.96 -27.32
CA GLN A 412 24.03 -7.91 -28.42
C GLN A 412 24.64 -7.36 -29.71
N ARG A 413 24.34 -6.11 -30.06
CA ARG A 413 24.87 -5.49 -31.29
C ARG A 413 26.39 -5.43 -31.30
N TYR A 414 27.01 -5.03 -30.19
CA TYR A 414 28.46 -4.96 -30.06
C TYR A 414 29.09 -6.35 -30.20
N HIS A 415 28.64 -7.33 -29.40
CA HIS A 415 29.25 -8.66 -29.39
C HIS A 415 28.98 -9.46 -30.67
N VAL A 416 27.82 -9.30 -31.32
CA VAL A 416 27.55 -9.91 -32.65
C VAL A 416 28.56 -9.41 -33.69
N GLN A 417 28.86 -8.10 -33.69
CA GLN A 417 29.85 -7.55 -34.61
C GLN A 417 31.27 -8.02 -34.26
N TYR A 418 31.60 -8.09 -32.96
CA TYR A 418 32.88 -8.56 -32.48
C TYR A 418 33.13 -10.02 -32.89
N LEU A 419 32.15 -10.90 -32.65
CA LEU A 419 32.18 -12.31 -33.02
C LEU A 419 32.33 -12.51 -34.53
N ALA A 420 31.52 -11.81 -35.33
CA ALA A 420 31.48 -12.00 -36.78
C ALA A 420 32.70 -11.43 -37.52
N ARG A 421 33.28 -10.33 -37.02
CA ARG A 421 34.30 -9.57 -37.75
C ARG A 421 35.70 -9.66 -37.18
N PHE A 422 35.85 -10.01 -35.91
CA PHE A 422 37.15 -10.15 -35.27
C PHE A 422 37.39 -11.60 -34.88
N ASP A 423 36.58 -12.18 -33.99
CA ASP A 423 36.83 -13.53 -33.47
C ASP A 423 36.80 -14.59 -34.57
N ALA A 424 35.86 -14.52 -35.51
CA ALA A 424 35.79 -15.44 -36.63
C ALA A 424 37.06 -15.42 -37.51
N LEU A 425 37.66 -14.24 -37.73
CA LEU A 425 38.87 -14.10 -38.54
C LEU A 425 40.09 -14.65 -37.80
N VAL A 426 40.27 -14.26 -36.53
CA VAL A 426 41.38 -14.74 -35.70
C VAL A 426 41.30 -16.26 -35.52
N LEU A 427 40.10 -16.79 -35.26
CA LEU A 427 39.89 -18.23 -35.14
C LEU A 427 40.19 -18.96 -36.46
N SER A 428 39.76 -18.41 -37.60
CA SER A 428 40.08 -18.97 -38.92
C SER A 428 41.58 -19.01 -39.19
N GLU A 429 42.32 -17.95 -38.84
CA GLU A 429 43.77 -17.89 -39.00
C GLU A 429 44.47 -18.93 -38.11
N ILE A 430 44.03 -19.06 -36.85
CA ILE A 430 44.56 -20.07 -35.92
C ILE A 430 44.32 -21.48 -36.47
N ILE A 431 43.11 -21.78 -36.95
CA ILE A 431 42.76 -23.10 -37.50
C ILE A 431 43.61 -23.43 -38.73
N GLN A 432 43.84 -22.47 -39.63
CA GLN A 432 44.68 -22.66 -40.82
C GLN A 432 46.15 -22.94 -40.49
N ASN A 433 46.64 -22.45 -39.34
CA ASN A 433 48.00 -22.66 -38.87
C ASN A 433 48.21 -23.99 -38.12
N LEU A 434 47.16 -24.79 -37.90
CA LEU A 434 47.28 -26.11 -37.28
C LEU A 434 47.86 -27.14 -38.27
N SER A 435 48.99 -27.74 -37.93
CA SER A 435 49.69 -28.70 -38.79
C SER A 435 49.02 -30.08 -38.86
N VAL A 436 48.33 -30.51 -37.80
CA VAL A 436 47.61 -31.79 -37.71
C VAL A 436 46.37 -31.59 -36.83
N CYS A 437 45.19 -31.92 -37.36
CA CYS A 437 43.92 -31.88 -36.64
C CYS A 437 43.03 -33.06 -37.11
N PRO A 438 42.48 -33.90 -36.22
CA PRO A 438 41.59 -34.99 -36.64
C PRO A 438 40.27 -34.46 -37.24
N GLU A 439 39.59 -35.32 -38.00
CA GLU A 439 38.40 -34.94 -38.77
C GLU A 439 37.25 -34.42 -37.89
N GLU A 440 37.00 -35.07 -36.75
CA GLU A 440 35.92 -34.68 -35.83
C GLU A 440 36.12 -33.27 -35.25
N GLU A 441 37.32 -32.92 -34.79
CA GLU A 441 37.63 -31.57 -34.32
C GLU A 441 37.63 -30.54 -35.44
N SER A 442 38.12 -30.91 -36.63
CA SER A 442 38.12 -30.02 -37.79
C SER A 442 36.70 -29.60 -38.18
N ILE A 443 35.74 -30.54 -38.13
CA ILE A 443 34.32 -30.27 -38.36
C ILE A 443 33.78 -29.29 -37.30
N ILE A 444 34.07 -29.50 -36.02
CA ILE A 444 33.60 -28.61 -34.94
C ILE A 444 34.20 -27.21 -35.10
N LEU A 445 35.52 -27.09 -35.27
CA LEU A 445 36.22 -25.82 -35.39
C LEU A 445 35.77 -25.03 -36.62
N SER A 446 35.60 -25.68 -37.76
CA SER A 446 35.07 -25.04 -38.98
C SER A 446 33.60 -24.63 -38.82
N SER A 447 32.79 -25.42 -38.09
CA SER A 447 31.41 -25.05 -37.78
C SER A 447 31.31 -23.77 -36.93
N PHE A 448 32.26 -23.55 -36.01
CA PHE A 448 32.33 -22.31 -35.24
C PHE A 448 32.62 -21.12 -36.15
N VAL A 449 33.64 -21.19 -37.01
CA VAL A 449 33.96 -20.09 -37.94
C VAL A 449 32.77 -19.79 -38.86
N SER A 450 32.11 -20.82 -39.40
CA SER A 450 30.92 -20.66 -40.23
C SER A 450 29.77 -19.98 -39.47
N SER A 451 29.51 -20.42 -38.24
CA SER A 451 28.41 -19.89 -37.42
C SER A 451 28.66 -18.45 -37.01
N LEU A 452 29.89 -18.13 -36.56
CA LEU A 452 30.28 -16.79 -36.15
C LEU A 452 30.25 -15.82 -37.34
N SER A 453 30.78 -16.22 -38.49
CA SER A 453 30.81 -15.39 -39.71
C SER A 453 29.41 -15.10 -40.26
N ALA A 454 28.44 -15.99 -40.02
CA ALA A 454 27.06 -15.82 -40.47
C ALA A 454 26.26 -14.83 -39.60
N LEU A 455 26.77 -14.44 -38.43
CA LEU A 455 26.10 -13.49 -37.55
C LEU A 455 26.06 -12.10 -38.19
N SER A 456 24.88 -11.50 -38.27
CA SER A 456 24.71 -10.14 -38.80
C SER A 456 23.70 -9.35 -37.97
N VAL A 457 23.95 -8.05 -37.86
CA VAL A 457 23.00 -7.11 -37.25
C VAL A 457 21.92 -6.83 -38.28
N LYS A 458 20.93 -7.72 -38.41
CA LYS A 458 19.72 -7.40 -39.19
C LYS A 458 19.04 -6.19 -38.54
N GLY A 459 18.90 -5.12 -39.30
CA GLY A 459 18.32 -3.86 -38.82
C GLY A 459 16.82 -4.02 -38.53
N GLY A 460 16.42 -3.62 -37.33
CA GLY A 460 15.01 -3.46 -36.95
C GLY A 460 14.51 -4.52 -35.98
N ARG A 461 14.22 -4.06 -34.76
CA ARG A 461 13.10 -4.36 -33.84
C ARG A 461 12.26 -5.66 -33.97
N ASP A 462 12.82 -6.74 -34.49
CA ASP A 462 12.19 -8.06 -34.45
C ASP A 462 12.91 -8.92 -33.41
N HIS A 463 12.10 -9.48 -32.50
CA HIS A 463 12.49 -10.56 -31.61
C HIS A 463 13.28 -11.60 -32.41
N VAL A 464 14.58 -11.71 -32.16
CA VAL A 464 15.30 -12.96 -32.44
C VAL A 464 14.56 -14.02 -31.61
N PRO A 465 14.06 -15.11 -32.21
CA PRO A 465 13.57 -16.23 -31.44
C PRO A 465 14.72 -16.71 -30.57
N GLY A 466 14.62 -16.43 -29.26
CA GLY A 466 15.26 -17.27 -28.27
C GLY A 466 14.70 -18.67 -28.46
N ASP A 467 15.59 -19.65 -28.33
CA ASP A 467 15.35 -21.08 -28.46
C ASP A 467 15.57 -21.63 -29.88
N THR A 468 16.52 -22.58 -29.96
CA THR A 468 16.70 -23.63 -30.98
C THR A 468 17.78 -23.51 -32.08
N ALA A 469 18.91 -22.81 -31.86
CA ALA A 469 20.06 -22.96 -32.77
C ALA A 469 21.46 -22.80 -32.16
N TRP A 470 21.66 -23.20 -30.89
CA TRP A 470 23.00 -23.45 -30.36
C TRP A 470 23.04 -24.88 -29.80
N GLY A 471 23.48 -25.83 -30.64
CA GLY A 471 23.84 -27.19 -30.22
C GLY A 471 25.14 -27.19 -29.41
N PRO A 472 25.58 -28.35 -28.90
CA PRO A 472 26.07 -28.62 -27.55
C PRO A 472 27.26 -27.75 -27.12
N GLY A 473 26.99 -26.47 -26.86
CA GLY A 473 27.87 -25.50 -26.20
C GLY A 473 27.12 -24.69 -25.14
N ASP A 474 25.85 -25.03 -24.85
CA ASP A 474 24.98 -24.41 -23.85
C ASP A 474 25.33 -24.85 -22.42
N THR A 475 26.60 -24.67 -22.02
CA THR A 475 27.02 -24.65 -20.61
C THR A 475 27.52 -23.28 -20.14
N ALA A 476 27.61 -22.28 -21.03
CA ALA A 476 28.13 -20.96 -20.67
C ALA A 476 27.11 -20.03 -19.97
N TRP A 477 25.81 -20.34 -20.03
CA TRP A 477 24.76 -19.59 -19.31
C TRP A 477 23.71 -20.55 -18.73
N GLY A 478 24.14 -21.42 -17.82
CA GLY A 478 23.20 -22.17 -17.00
C GLY A 478 22.34 -21.21 -16.15
N PRO A 479 21.00 -21.33 -16.17
CA PRO A 479 20.14 -20.72 -15.16
C PRO A 479 20.33 -21.49 -13.84
N GLY A 480 21.45 -21.23 -13.17
CA GLY A 480 21.86 -22.01 -11.99
C GLY A 480 22.39 -21.18 -10.82
N ASP A 481 23.00 -20.01 -11.08
CA ASP A 481 23.73 -19.25 -10.03
C ASP A 481 23.36 -17.74 -9.96
N THR A 482 22.16 -17.35 -10.37
CA THR A 482 21.64 -15.98 -10.20
C THR A 482 20.73 -15.85 -8.97
N ALA A 483 21.34 -15.79 -7.78
CA ALA A 483 20.60 -15.72 -6.51
C ALA A 483 20.11 -14.33 -6.08
N TRP A 484 20.42 -13.23 -6.79
CA TRP A 484 20.14 -11.89 -6.25
C TRP A 484 19.64 -10.89 -7.28
N GLY A 485 18.32 -10.76 -7.36
CA GLY A 485 17.55 -9.57 -7.71
C GLY A 485 16.57 -9.28 -6.55
N PRO A 486 15.56 -8.41 -6.72
CA PRO A 486 14.74 -7.94 -5.60
C PRO A 486 14.09 -9.11 -4.85
N MET A 487 14.25 -9.12 -3.53
CA MET A 487 14.03 -10.24 -2.60
C MET A 487 12.65 -10.95 -2.70
N SER A 488 11.67 -10.37 -3.40
CA SER A 488 10.34 -10.95 -3.66
C SER A 488 10.18 -11.70 -4.99
N SER A 489 11.05 -11.51 -5.99
CA SER A 489 10.93 -12.18 -7.30
C SER A 489 11.73 -13.49 -7.43
N HIS A 490 12.35 -13.96 -6.34
CA HIS A 490 13.39 -14.99 -6.38
C HIS A 490 13.06 -16.43 -5.91
N PRO A 491 11.92 -16.78 -5.28
CA PRO A 491 11.69 -18.19 -4.96
C PRO A 491 11.10 -18.93 -6.16
N ALA A 492 11.97 -19.41 -7.06
CA ALA A 492 11.63 -20.46 -8.04
C ALA A 492 11.86 -21.85 -7.46
N ALA A 493 11.32 -22.10 -6.26
CA ALA A 493 11.10 -23.44 -5.75
C ALA A 493 9.58 -23.62 -5.62
N GLN A 494 9.01 -24.55 -6.40
CA GLN A 494 7.56 -24.79 -6.51
C GLN A 494 6.82 -25.04 -5.17
N ALA A 495 7.53 -25.23 -4.05
CA ALA A 495 6.95 -25.43 -2.73
C ALA A 495 6.95 -24.19 -1.81
N GLN A 496 7.58 -23.07 -2.19
CA GLN A 496 7.51 -21.80 -1.42
C GLN A 496 6.48 -20.80 -2.01
N GLY A 497 5.80 -21.17 -3.09
CA GLY A 497 4.73 -20.39 -3.73
C GLY A 497 3.34 -20.58 -3.11
N GLY A 498 3.24 -20.99 -1.84
CA GLY A 498 1.97 -21.00 -1.11
C GLY A 498 1.70 -19.63 -0.51
N GLN A 499 0.73 -18.90 -1.07
CA GLN A 499 0.21 -17.60 -0.60
C GLN A 499 1.11 -16.36 -0.73
N TRP A 500 1.82 -16.16 -1.84
CA TRP A 500 2.22 -14.79 -2.24
C TRP A 500 2.04 -14.59 -3.75
N GLY A 501 0.80 -14.75 -4.20
CA GLY A 501 0.35 -14.35 -5.53
C GLY A 501 0.02 -12.86 -5.57
N HIS A 502 1.02 -11.98 -5.42
CA HIS A 502 0.95 -10.61 -5.94
C HIS A 502 2.23 -10.30 -6.71
N ARG A 503 2.13 -10.54 -8.02
CA ARG A 503 3.03 -10.02 -9.04
C ARG A 503 3.16 -8.50 -8.83
N SER A 504 4.32 -8.02 -8.36
CA SER A 504 4.63 -6.59 -8.31
C SER A 504 4.89 -6.07 -9.72
N SER A 505 3.80 -5.92 -10.47
CA SER A 505 3.65 -4.82 -11.40
C SER A 505 3.60 -3.55 -10.56
N TRP A 506 4.65 -2.72 -10.60
CA TRP A 506 4.54 -1.30 -10.22
C TRP A 506 3.75 -0.56 -11.32
N GLY A 507 2.52 -1.03 -11.52
CA GLY A 507 1.61 -0.67 -12.57
C GLY A 507 0.27 -1.30 -12.21
N SER A 508 -0.57 -0.51 -11.55
CA SER A 508 -2.02 -0.69 -11.47
C SER A 508 -2.50 -2.08 -11.03
N HIS A 509 -2.64 -2.24 -9.70
CA HIS A 509 -3.64 -3.05 -8.97
C HIS A 509 -3.01 -3.73 -7.75
N GLY A 510 -2.83 -2.94 -6.68
CA GLY A 510 -2.62 -3.47 -5.34
C GLY A 510 -3.93 -4.01 -4.77
N VAL A 511 -3.93 -5.29 -4.40
CA VAL A 511 -4.88 -5.84 -3.42
C VAL A 511 -4.64 -5.15 -2.10
N GLY A 512 -5.72 -4.61 -1.53
CA GLY A 512 -5.72 -3.94 -0.24
C GLY A 512 -4.69 -2.82 -0.16
N ALA A 513 -4.76 -1.83 -1.07
CA ALA A 513 -3.98 -0.61 -0.91
C ALA A 513 -4.21 -0.10 0.53
N PRO A 514 -3.16 0.04 1.37
CA PRO A 514 -3.30 0.76 2.62
C PRO A 514 -3.91 2.11 2.26
N ARG A 515 -4.98 2.48 2.99
CA ARG A 515 -5.78 3.69 2.75
C ARG A 515 -4.84 4.81 2.30
N PRO A 516 -5.15 5.60 1.26
CA PRO A 516 -4.46 6.85 1.10
C PRO A 516 -4.66 7.60 2.43
N VAL A 517 -3.57 7.70 3.21
CA VAL A 517 -3.38 8.49 4.42
C VAL A 517 -4.16 9.82 4.39
N PRO A 518 -4.33 10.49 3.22
CA PRO A 518 -5.22 11.63 3.07
C PRO A 518 -6.60 11.54 3.71
N PHE A 519 -7.31 10.42 3.59
CA PHE A 519 -8.73 10.39 3.96
C PHE A 519 -8.96 10.58 5.46
N ARG A 520 -8.20 9.86 6.30
CA ARG A 520 -8.32 9.97 7.76
C ARG A 520 -7.88 11.33 8.28
N ALA A 521 -6.87 11.94 7.65
CA ALA A 521 -6.39 13.26 8.02
C ALA A 521 -7.47 14.33 7.82
N VAL A 522 -8.22 14.27 6.71
CA VAL A 522 -9.28 15.27 6.41
C VAL A 522 -10.39 15.26 7.45
N VAL A 523 -10.91 14.09 7.83
CA VAL A 523 -11.96 14.00 8.85
C VAL A 523 -11.41 14.33 10.24
N ALA A 524 -10.17 13.93 10.54
CA ALA A 524 -9.54 14.22 11.83
C ALA A 524 -9.30 15.72 12.06
N MET A 525 -9.07 16.51 11.00
CA MET A 525 -8.93 17.97 11.09
C MET A 525 -10.19 18.65 11.65
N ALA A 526 -11.38 18.05 11.46
CA ALA A 526 -12.61 18.59 12.05
C ALA A 526 -12.71 18.39 13.57
N GLY A 527 -11.89 17.53 14.17
CA GLY A 527 -11.83 17.34 15.62
C GLY A 527 -13.16 16.95 16.28
N TYR A 528 -14.09 16.37 15.53
CA TYR A 528 -15.47 16.19 16.00
C TYR A 528 -15.57 15.18 17.15
N SER A 529 -16.12 15.63 18.26
CA SER A 529 -16.42 14.81 19.43
C SER A 529 -17.91 14.87 19.74
N GLN A 530 -18.60 13.75 19.52
CA GLN A 530 -20.04 13.67 19.80
C GLN A 530 -20.36 13.85 21.30
N ALA A 531 -19.42 13.48 22.20
CA ALA A 531 -19.61 13.58 23.64
C ALA A 531 -19.53 15.02 24.16
N THR A 532 -18.64 15.84 23.58
CA THR A 532 -18.44 17.24 23.99
C THR A 532 -19.15 18.24 23.08
N GLN A 533 -19.75 17.78 21.96
CA GLN A 533 -20.29 18.61 20.89
C GLN A 533 -19.28 19.65 20.37
N GLU A 534 -17.99 19.32 20.40
CA GLU A 534 -16.92 20.17 19.86
C GLU A 534 -16.64 19.81 18.40
N VAL A 535 -16.45 20.84 17.57
CA VAL A 535 -16.00 20.72 16.18
C VAL A 535 -15.09 21.90 15.87
N ALA A 536 -14.09 21.70 15.03
CA ALA A 536 -13.23 22.77 14.54
C ALA A 536 -14.01 23.71 13.61
N ARG A 537 -13.59 24.98 13.56
CA ARG A 537 -14.24 25.98 12.70
C ARG A 537 -14.03 25.62 11.23
N PRO A 538 -15.05 25.76 10.35
CA PRO A 538 -14.90 25.51 8.93
C PRO A 538 -13.68 26.22 8.31
N SER A 539 -13.40 27.47 8.68
CA SER A 539 -12.23 28.21 8.19
C SER A 539 -10.89 27.55 8.58
N GLU A 540 -10.76 27.06 9.80
CA GLU A 540 -9.56 26.37 10.28
C GLU A 540 -9.31 25.07 9.53
N VAL A 541 -10.37 24.28 9.32
CA VAL A 541 -10.30 23.02 8.58
C VAL A 541 -9.94 23.28 7.11
N LEU A 542 -10.47 24.35 6.51
CA LEU A 542 -10.15 24.74 5.14
C LEU A 542 -8.69 25.16 4.97
N VAL A 543 -8.15 25.95 5.90
CA VAL A 543 -6.73 26.33 5.91
C VAL A 543 -5.84 25.09 6.08
N GLY A 544 -6.18 24.21 7.03
CA GLY A 544 -5.48 22.94 7.22
C GLY A 544 -5.51 22.06 5.98
N LEU A 545 -6.66 21.97 5.31
CA LEU A 545 -6.83 21.24 4.06
C LEU A 545 -5.99 21.83 2.93
N GLY A 546 -5.95 23.15 2.79
CA GLY A 546 -5.11 23.84 1.80
C GLY A 546 -3.62 23.54 1.98
N ALA A 547 -3.14 23.58 3.22
CA ALA A 547 -1.76 23.21 3.55
C ALA A 547 -1.48 21.73 3.24
N TYR A 548 -2.41 20.84 3.56
CA TYR A 548 -2.29 19.41 3.32
C TYR A 548 -2.30 19.06 1.82
N VAL A 549 -3.16 19.72 1.02
CA VAL A 549 -3.18 19.59 -0.44
C VAL A 549 -1.86 20.06 -1.05
N THR A 550 -1.31 21.19 -0.58
CA THR A 550 -0.01 21.71 -1.03
C THR A 550 1.12 20.73 -0.72
N PHE A 551 1.11 20.11 0.46
CA PHE A 551 2.06 19.06 0.83
C PHE A 551 1.93 17.81 -0.05
N ILE A 552 0.71 17.35 -0.34
CA ILE A 552 0.51 16.21 -1.24
C ILE A 552 1.01 16.54 -2.64
N GLN A 553 0.76 17.75 -3.13
CA GLN A 553 1.24 18.19 -4.45
C GLN A 553 2.78 18.24 -4.51
N SER A 554 3.47 18.64 -3.45
CA SER A 554 4.94 18.61 -3.42
C SER A 554 5.51 17.19 -3.48
N LEU A 555 4.81 16.19 -2.92
CA LEU A 555 5.18 14.77 -3.05
C LEU A 555 5.06 14.24 -4.49
N ALA A 556 4.25 14.86 -5.35
CA ALA A 556 4.11 14.45 -6.75
C ALA A 556 5.46 14.45 -7.49
N HIS A 557 6.29 15.46 -7.20
CA HIS A 557 7.62 15.62 -7.80
C HIS A 557 8.61 14.52 -7.39
N LEU A 558 8.37 13.84 -6.25
CA LEU A 558 9.27 12.83 -5.71
C LEU A 558 8.87 11.40 -6.11
N VAL A 559 7.56 11.13 -6.27
CA VAL A 559 7.05 9.74 -6.36
C VAL A 559 6.38 9.43 -7.70
N GLY A 560 6.27 10.38 -8.63
CA GLY A 560 5.64 10.15 -9.94
C GLY A 560 4.16 9.75 -9.85
N LEU A 561 3.47 10.20 -8.79
CA LEU A 561 2.05 9.92 -8.53
C LEU A 561 1.15 11.00 -9.12
N ASP A 562 0.00 10.59 -9.66
CA ASP A 562 -1.08 11.52 -10.03
C ASP A 562 -1.83 11.99 -8.78
N THR A 563 -1.26 12.99 -8.11
CA THR A 563 -1.84 13.63 -6.93
C THR A 563 -3.17 14.31 -7.24
N GLY A 564 -3.35 14.81 -8.47
CA GLY A 564 -4.60 15.42 -8.92
C GLY A 564 -5.77 14.45 -8.90
N ARG A 565 -5.56 13.18 -9.26
CA ARG A 565 -6.60 12.13 -9.15
C ARG A 565 -6.91 11.78 -7.69
N ILE A 566 -5.89 11.68 -6.83
CA ILE A 566 -6.06 11.35 -5.41
C ILE A 566 -6.87 12.44 -4.71
N ILE A 567 -6.48 13.71 -4.89
CA ILE A 567 -7.15 14.86 -4.26
C ILE A 567 -8.61 14.92 -4.71
N ARG A 568 -8.88 14.84 -6.01
CA ARG A 568 -10.26 14.85 -6.54
C ARG A 568 -11.11 13.71 -5.97
N SER A 569 -10.56 12.50 -5.89
CA SER A 569 -11.29 11.35 -5.36
C SER A 569 -11.63 11.51 -3.88
N VAL A 570 -10.70 12.03 -3.07
CA VAL A 570 -10.90 12.17 -1.61
C VAL A 570 -11.85 13.32 -1.30
N LEU A 571 -11.62 14.50 -1.90
CA LEU A 571 -12.46 15.68 -1.63
C LEU A 571 -13.90 15.48 -2.10
N LEU A 572 -14.11 14.85 -3.26
CA LEU A 572 -15.46 14.59 -3.76
C LEU A 572 -16.24 13.66 -2.82
N GLN A 573 -15.58 12.64 -2.24
CA GLN A 573 -16.24 11.77 -1.25
C GLN A 573 -16.63 12.51 0.02
N GLN A 574 -15.86 13.51 0.47
CA GLN A 574 -16.19 14.29 1.66
C GLN A 574 -17.46 15.15 1.50
N THR A 575 -17.87 15.43 0.26
CA THR A 575 -19.14 16.13 -0.06
C THR A 575 -20.38 15.24 0.05
N GLN A 576 -20.20 13.92 0.16
CA GLN A 576 -21.30 12.95 0.30
C GLN A 576 -21.59 12.68 1.78
N PRO A 577 -22.78 12.20 2.17
CA PRO A 577 -23.08 11.90 3.58
C PRO A 577 -22.23 10.77 4.16
N ARG A 578 -21.88 9.80 3.31
CA ARG A 578 -20.99 8.69 3.65
C ARG A 578 -19.96 8.53 2.56
N ASP A 579 -18.77 8.10 2.95
CA ASP A 579 -17.72 7.75 2.00
C ASP A 579 -17.97 6.38 1.34
N ALA A 580 -17.04 5.94 0.49
CA ALA A 580 -17.12 4.63 -0.16
C ALA A 580 -17.05 3.43 0.81
N ALA A 581 -16.62 3.64 2.07
CA ALA A 581 -16.55 2.62 3.11
C ALA A 581 -17.76 2.67 4.06
N GLY A 582 -18.67 3.64 3.89
CA GLY A 582 -19.84 3.84 4.75
C GLY A 582 -19.59 4.67 6.01
N GLU A 583 -18.41 5.29 6.14
CA GLU A 583 -18.00 6.15 7.26
C GLU A 583 -18.55 7.57 7.12
N GLN A 584 -18.63 8.29 8.24
CA GLN A 584 -19.09 9.68 8.25
C GLN A 584 -18.05 10.62 7.64
N THR A 585 -18.53 11.59 6.88
CA THR A 585 -17.73 12.62 6.19
C THR A 585 -17.86 13.98 6.89
N LEU A 586 -17.06 14.95 6.46
CA LEU A 586 -17.21 16.36 6.88
C LEU A 586 -18.65 16.88 6.70
N THR A 587 -19.30 16.50 5.60
CA THR A 587 -20.70 16.87 5.31
C THR A 587 -21.63 16.43 6.43
N THR A 588 -21.56 15.16 6.85
CA THR A 588 -22.43 14.64 7.90
C THR A 588 -22.09 15.21 9.27
N ILE A 589 -20.80 15.36 9.57
CA ILE A 589 -20.31 15.91 10.83
C ILE A 589 -20.82 17.34 11.04
N TYR A 590 -20.57 18.25 10.08
CA TYR A 590 -21.03 19.63 10.19
C TYR A 590 -22.54 19.74 10.15
N THR A 591 -23.23 18.95 9.30
CA THR A 591 -24.70 18.95 9.26
C THR A 591 -25.30 18.60 10.62
N ASN A 592 -24.81 17.53 11.25
CA ASN A 592 -25.29 17.12 12.58
C ASN A 592 -24.96 18.17 13.64
N TRP A 593 -23.76 18.75 13.61
CA TRP A 593 -23.35 19.75 14.59
C TRP A 593 -24.19 21.04 14.51
N TYR A 594 -24.44 21.57 13.31
CA TYR A 594 -25.29 22.77 13.16
C TYR A 594 -26.73 22.54 13.62
N LEU A 595 -27.28 21.34 13.43
CA LEU A 595 -28.63 20.99 13.87
C LEU A 595 -28.69 20.77 15.39
N GLU A 596 -27.81 19.92 15.94
CA GLU A 596 -27.89 19.45 17.33
C GLU A 596 -27.19 20.35 18.35
N ALA A 597 -26.26 21.20 17.93
CA ALA A 597 -25.57 22.16 18.80
C ALA A 597 -26.11 23.58 18.57
N LEU A 598 -25.90 24.15 17.38
CA LEU A 598 -26.21 25.57 17.12
C LEU A 598 -27.73 25.86 17.10
N LEU A 599 -28.48 25.21 16.21
CA LEU A 599 -29.92 25.50 16.05
C LEU A 599 -30.74 25.01 17.24
N ARG A 600 -30.32 23.92 17.89
CA ARG A 600 -30.94 23.46 19.13
C ARG A 600 -30.79 24.49 20.26
N GLN A 601 -29.60 25.07 20.45
CA GLN A 601 -29.40 26.12 21.46
C GLN A 601 -30.12 27.43 21.10
N ALA A 602 -30.28 27.75 19.81
CA ALA A 602 -31.11 28.87 19.35
C ALA A 602 -32.57 28.68 19.79
N SER A 603 -33.14 27.48 19.57
CA SER A 603 -34.51 27.16 19.98
C SER A 603 -34.73 27.19 21.50
N MET A 604 -33.66 27.03 22.29
CA MET A 604 -33.66 27.13 23.76
C MET A 604 -33.47 28.59 24.27
N GLY A 605 -33.33 29.55 23.36
CA GLY A 605 -33.11 30.97 23.67
C GLY A 605 -31.72 31.27 24.24
N ALA A 606 -30.73 30.41 24.00
CA ALA A 606 -29.32 30.65 24.37
C ALA A 606 -28.53 31.33 23.24
N ILE A 607 -29.00 31.21 22.00
CA ILE A 607 -28.40 31.83 20.81
C ILE A 607 -29.45 32.70 20.12
N VAL A 608 -29.06 33.91 19.73
CA VAL A 608 -29.92 34.89 19.06
C VAL A 608 -29.37 35.17 17.67
N LEU A 609 -30.25 35.31 16.67
CA LEU A 609 -29.86 35.80 15.36
C LEU A 609 -29.66 37.33 15.45
N ALA A 610 -28.50 37.81 14.99
CA ALA A 610 -28.19 39.23 14.88
C ALA A 610 -28.11 39.62 13.40
N PRO A 611 -29.21 40.05 12.76
CA PRO A 611 -29.22 40.49 11.38
C PRO A 611 -28.16 41.56 11.04
N ALA A 612 -27.86 42.48 11.97
CA ALA A 612 -26.83 43.49 11.81
C ALA A 612 -25.43 42.91 11.58
N LEU A 613 -25.13 41.78 12.22
CA LEU A 613 -23.85 41.09 12.13
C LEU A 613 -23.86 39.94 11.10
N GLN A 614 -25.02 39.65 10.50
CA GLN A 614 -25.24 38.51 9.61
C GLN A 614 -24.74 37.18 10.20
N ALA A 615 -24.96 36.98 11.50
CA ALA A 615 -24.50 35.81 12.24
C ALA A 615 -25.46 35.47 13.38
N PHE A 616 -25.35 34.25 13.91
CA PHE A 616 -25.91 33.90 15.22
C PHE A 616 -24.92 34.27 16.33
N THR A 617 -25.41 34.83 17.42
CA THR A 617 -24.61 35.27 18.57
C THR A 617 -25.08 34.58 19.84
N THR A 618 -24.15 34.07 20.63
CA THR A 618 -24.44 33.46 21.93
C THR A 618 -24.79 34.53 22.95
N VAL A 619 -25.87 34.32 23.71
CA VAL A 619 -26.24 35.19 24.83
C VAL A 619 -25.49 34.70 26.07
N PRO A 620 -24.64 35.53 26.72
CA PRO A 620 -23.88 35.11 27.89
C PRO A 620 -24.83 34.71 29.04
N ARG A 621 -24.74 33.47 29.51
CA ARG A 621 -25.42 32.98 30.73
C ARG A 621 -24.37 32.62 31.77
N GLU A 622 -24.56 33.03 33.02
CA GLU A 622 -23.62 32.72 34.10
C GLU A 622 -23.57 31.20 34.35
N GLY A 623 -22.38 30.59 34.20
CA GLY A 623 -22.09 29.22 34.64
C GLY A 623 -22.01 28.12 33.58
N GLU A 624 -22.29 28.39 32.29
CA GLU A 624 -22.18 27.39 31.22
C GLU A 624 -21.05 27.72 30.22
N PRO A 625 -20.11 26.78 29.94
CA PRO A 625 -19.18 26.93 28.83
C PRO A 625 -19.98 26.78 27.52
N SER A 626 -20.24 27.90 26.85
CA SER A 626 -20.89 27.92 25.53
C SER A 626 -19.86 28.34 24.49
N PHE A 627 -19.92 27.69 23.31
CA PHE A 627 -19.12 28.13 22.17
C PHE A 627 -19.69 29.45 21.63
N SER A 628 -18.83 30.26 20.99
CA SER A 628 -19.26 31.49 20.33
C SER A 628 -19.96 31.14 19.02
N ALA A 629 -21.28 31.28 18.94
CA ALA A 629 -22.04 30.96 17.73
C ALA A 629 -21.62 31.81 16.52
N ALA A 630 -21.08 33.01 16.77
CA ALA A 630 -20.61 33.91 15.71
C ALA A 630 -19.41 33.32 14.96
N GLU A 631 -18.52 32.62 15.68
CA GLU A 631 -17.33 31.97 15.12
C GLU A 631 -17.64 30.72 14.27
N PHE A 632 -18.90 30.36 14.10
CA PHE A 632 -19.33 29.24 13.27
C PHE A 632 -20.41 29.61 12.26
N SER A 633 -20.98 30.82 12.32
CA SER A 633 -22.16 31.21 11.54
C SER A 633 -22.07 32.55 10.83
N ASP A 634 -20.96 33.28 11.00
CA ASP A 634 -20.71 34.50 10.23
C ASP A 634 -20.56 34.20 8.73
N VAL A 635 -20.46 35.27 7.94
CA VAL A 635 -20.33 35.18 6.48
C VAL A 635 -19.08 34.39 6.08
N SER A 636 -17.97 34.58 6.80
CA SER A 636 -16.68 33.93 6.53
C SER A 636 -16.75 32.41 6.71
N GLU A 637 -17.38 31.97 7.79
CA GLU A 637 -17.52 30.55 8.13
C GLU A 637 -18.55 29.85 7.24
N MET A 638 -19.67 30.51 6.89
CA MET A 638 -20.61 29.97 5.91
C MET A 638 -19.97 29.78 4.53
N ARG A 639 -19.08 30.70 4.14
CA ARG A 639 -18.27 30.56 2.92
C ARG A 639 -17.26 29.42 3.04
N ALA A 640 -16.50 29.35 4.13
CA ALA A 640 -15.52 28.28 4.33
C ALA A 640 -16.18 26.89 4.36
N LEU A 641 -17.34 26.78 5.00
CA LEU A 641 -18.16 25.57 4.99
C LEU A 641 -18.58 25.20 3.57
N ALA A 642 -19.01 26.18 2.76
CA ALA A 642 -19.37 25.96 1.36
C ALA A 642 -18.21 25.47 0.51
N GLU A 643 -16.99 25.98 0.72
CA GLU A 643 -15.78 25.51 0.04
C GLU A 643 -15.42 24.08 0.45
N LEU A 644 -15.60 23.72 1.73
CA LEU A 644 -15.29 22.39 2.25
C LEU A 644 -16.24 21.29 1.77
N ILE A 645 -17.56 21.49 1.89
CA ILE A 645 -18.56 20.44 1.62
C ILE A 645 -19.18 20.56 0.22
N GLY A 646 -18.95 21.69 -0.46
CA GLY A 646 -19.41 21.96 -1.81
C GLY A 646 -20.94 21.97 -1.98
N PRO A 647 -21.42 22.04 -3.23
CA PRO A 647 -22.86 22.06 -3.53
C PRO A 647 -23.60 20.80 -3.08
N TYR A 648 -22.96 19.62 -3.16
CA TYR A 648 -23.58 18.36 -2.73
C TYR A 648 -23.80 18.33 -1.22
N GLY A 649 -22.78 18.70 -0.43
CA GLY A 649 -22.90 18.74 1.02
C GLY A 649 -23.83 19.85 1.49
N MET A 650 -23.80 21.02 0.83
CA MET A 650 -24.73 22.11 1.12
C MET A 650 -26.18 21.75 0.82
N LYS A 651 -26.43 21.00 -0.25
CA LYS A 651 -27.76 20.46 -0.54
C LYS A 651 -28.20 19.50 0.57
N PHE A 652 -27.32 18.58 0.99
CA PHE A 652 -27.62 17.66 2.09
C PHE A 652 -27.94 18.40 3.39
N LEU A 653 -27.17 19.42 3.76
CA LEU A 653 -27.47 20.31 4.89
C LEU A 653 -28.86 20.95 4.73
N SER A 654 -29.14 21.51 3.56
CA SER A 654 -30.42 22.13 3.21
C SER A 654 -31.60 21.19 3.36
N ASP A 655 -31.47 19.95 2.87
CA ASP A 655 -32.53 18.94 2.91
C ASP A 655 -32.84 18.53 4.37
N ASN A 656 -31.81 18.38 5.21
CA ASN A 656 -32.00 18.11 6.64
C ASN A 656 -32.67 19.30 7.36
N LEU A 657 -32.29 20.53 7.06
CA LEU A 657 -32.95 21.73 7.61
C LEU A 657 -34.44 21.77 7.23
N MET A 658 -34.78 21.46 5.96
CA MET A 658 -36.18 21.42 5.53
C MET A 658 -36.99 20.30 6.17
N TRP A 659 -36.35 19.16 6.44
CA TRP A 659 -37.00 18.08 7.18
C TRP A 659 -37.45 18.54 8.57
N HIS A 660 -36.61 19.28 9.30
CA HIS A 660 -36.97 19.86 10.59
C HIS A 660 -38.10 20.91 10.47
N VAL A 661 -38.09 21.75 9.42
CA VAL A 661 -39.19 22.69 9.15
C VAL A 661 -40.50 21.94 8.92
N SER A 662 -40.49 20.86 8.12
CA SER A 662 -41.67 20.02 7.88
C SER A 662 -42.25 19.44 9.17
N SER A 663 -41.36 18.97 10.06
CA SER A 663 -41.74 18.44 11.36
C SER A 663 -42.46 19.51 12.19
N GLN A 664 -41.93 20.73 12.25
CA GLN A 664 -42.58 21.84 12.95
C GLN A 664 -43.92 22.24 12.32
N VAL A 665 -44.03 22.27 10.98
CA VAL A 665 -45.29 22.56 10.28
C VAL A 665 -46.35 21.48 10.56
N THR A 666 -45.95 20.21 10.64
CA THR A 666 -46.86 19.11 10.97
C THR A 666 -47.45 19.28 12.37
N GLU A 667 -46.61 19.67 13.35
CA GLU A 667 -47.07 19.98 14.70
C GLU A 667 -47.97 21.23 14.75
N LEU A 668 -47.68 22.26 13.94
CA LEU A 668 -48.54 23.44 13.81
C LEU A 668 -49.93 23.08 13.25
N LYS A 669 -50.00 22.18 12.25
CA LYS A 669 -51.29 21.68 11.73
C LYS A 669 -52.13 21.00 12.81
N LYS A 670 -51.51 20.24 13.72
CA LYS A 670 -52.21 19.62 14.87
C LYS A 670 -52.83 20.69 15.78
N LEU A 671 -52.06 21.72 16.14
CA LEU A 671 -52.55 22.84 16.96
C LEU A 671 -53.72 23.59 16.32
N VAL A 672 -53.68 23.77 14.99
CA VAL A 672 -54.78 24.36 14.23
C VAL A 672 -56.02 23.47 14.28
N ASN A 673 -55.86 22.16 14.12
CA ASN A 673 -56.97 21.20 14.18
C ASN A 673 -57.62 21.16 15.58
N GLU A 674 -56.83 21.26 16.65
CA GLU A 674 -57.34 21.35 18.03
C GLU A 674 -58.19 22.62 18.27
N ASN A 675 -57.91 23.71 17.55
CA ASN A 675 -58.59 24.99 17.69
C ASN A 675 -59.53 25.34 16.51
N MET A 676 -59.83 24.36 15.65
CA MET A 676 -60.49 24.54 14.35
C MET A 676 -61.77 25.39 14.44
N ASP A 677 -62.70 25.03 15.32
CA ASP A 677 -64.00 25.73 15.44
C ASP A 677 -63.84 27.18 15.90
N THR A 678 -62.97 27.42 16.88
CA THR A 678 -62.67 28.76 17.40
C THR A 678 -62.00 29.62 16.32
N LEU A 679 -61.05 29.06 15.56
CA LEU A 679 -60.35 29.77 14.48
C LEU A 679 -61.28 30.12 13.31
N VAL A 680 -62.22 29.23 12.94
CA VAL A 680 -63.24 29.53 11.93
C VAL A 680 -64.13 30.69 12.38
N GLN A 681 -64.56 30.69 13.66
CA GLN A 681 -65.36 31.78 14.23
C GLN A 681 -64.57 33.10 14.25
N LEU A 682 -63.30 33.07 14.65
CA LEU A 682 -62.40 34.24 14.65
C LEU A 682 -62.21 34.82 13.25
N ARG A 683 -62.02 33.96 12.22
CA ARG A 683 -61.89 34.40 10.83
C ARG A 683 -63.15 35.12 10.33
N SER A 684 -64.33 34.61 10.69
CA SER A 684 -65.62 35.21 10.31
C SER A 684 -66.01 36.47 11.11
N SER A 685 -65.40 36.69 12.28
CA SER A 685 -65.71 37.80 13.19
C SER A 685 -64.63 38.89 13.22
N SER A 686 -63.71 38.91 12.24
CA SER A 686 -62.57 39.83 12.14
C SER A 686 -62.92 41.33 12.19
N CYS A 687 -64.18 41.71 11.93
CA CYS A 687 -64.66 43.09 12.02
C CYS A 687 -65.50 43.40 13.29
N LYS A 688 -65.62 42.47 14.25
CA LYS A 688 -66.43 42.62 15.47
C LYS A 688 -65.56 42.48 16.74
N PRO A 689 -65.02 43.60 17.27
CA PRO A 689 -64.02 43.56 18.35
C PRO A 689 -64.52 42.88 19.64
N GLU A 690 -65.80 43.07 20.01
CA GLU A 690 -66.39 42.45 21.21
C GLU A 690 -66.47 40.92 21.10
N GLN A 691 -66.78 40.39 19.91
CA GLN A 691 -66.83 38.94 19.67
C GLN A 691 -65.42 38.33 19.60
N MET A 692 -64.46 39.04 19.02
CA MET A 692 -63.06 38.62 19.03
C MET A 692 -62.50 38.55 20.46
N ALA A 693 -62.75 39.57 21.29
CA ALA A 693 -62.30 39.60 22.69
C ALA A 693 -62.87 38.43 23.53
N ALA A 694 -64.09 37.97 23.22
CA ALA A 694 -64.68 36.80 23.88
C ALA A 694 -64.13 35.45 23.38
N LEU A 695 -63.66 35.37 22.13
CA LEU A 695 -63.15 34.15 21.51
C LEU A 695 -61.65 33.92 21.75
N LEU A 696 -60.86 34.98 21.90
CA LEU A 696 -59.40 34.90 22.12
C LEU A 696 -58.99 34.04 23.33
N PRO A 697 -59.63 34.13 24.51
CA PRO A 697 -59.29 33.29 25.68
C PRO A 697 -59.60 31.80 25.49
N ARG A 698 -60.38 31.42 24.46
CA ARG A 698 -60.72 30.03 24.16
C ARG A 698 -59.64 29.31 23.35
N LEU A 699 -58.64 30.03 22.83
CA LEU A 699 -57.51 29.44 22.12
C LEU A 699 -56.56 28.76 23.10
N THR A 700 -56.24 27.48 22.84
CA THR A 700 -55.24 26.74 23.60
C THR A 700 -53.89 26.79 22.89
N SER A 701 -52.80 26.81 23.65
CA SER A 701 -51.44 26.65 23.13
C SER A 701 -50.97 27.69 22.08
N ALA A 702 -51.51 28.91 22.12
CA ALA A 702 -51.09 30.03 21.26
C ALA A 702 -49.58 30.34 21.39
N ASP A 703 -49.00 30.24 22.60
CA ASP A 703 -47.55 30.39 22.81
C ASP A 703 -46.73 29.33 22.07
N ASN A 704 -47.25 28.10 21.96
CA ASN A 704 -46.57 27.02 21.24
C ASN A 704 -46.59 27.27 19.72
N VAL A 705 -47.67 27.87 19.19
CA VAL A 705 -47.74 28.27 17.77
C VAL A 705 -46.64 29.29 17.47
N LEU A 706 -46.50 30.33 18.30
CA LEU A 706 -45.48 31.35 18.14
C LEU A 706 -44.07 30.76 18.28
N LYS A 707 -43.80 29.95 19.31
CA LYS A 707 -42.50 29.30 19.50
C LYS A 707 -42.10 28.43 18.30
N ARG A 708 -42.99 27.56 17.81
CA ARG A 708 -42.72 26.70 16.66
C ARG A 708 -42.50 27.51 15.39
N MET A 709 -43.26 28.58 15.21
CA MET A 709 -43.11 29.48 14.07
C MET A 709 -41.79 30.27 14.13
N THR A 710 -41.33 30.64 15.33
CA THR A 710 -40.00 31.25 15.54
C THR A 710 -38.88 30.27 15.19
N ILE A 711 -38.96 29.01 15.65
CA ILE A 711 -37.99 27.96 15.31
C ILE A 711 -37.90 27.74 13.79
N ILE A 712 -39.04 27.70 13.08
CA ILE A 712 -39.04 27.64 11.61
C ILE A 712 -38.29 28.84 11.02
N GLY A 713 -38.53 30.03 11.57
CA GLY A 713 -37.85 31.25 11.16
C GLY A 713 -36.33 31.19 11.37
N GLU A 714 -35.87 30.69 12.52
CA GLU A 714 -34.44 30.51 12.83
C GLU A 714 -33.77 29.57 11.81
N ILE A 715 -34.40 28.43 11.52
CA ILE A 715 -33.90 27.45 10.54
C ILE A 715 -33.83 28.07 9.13
N LEU A 716 -34.87 28.80 8.71
CA LEU A 716 -34.90 29.46 7.40
C LEU A 716 -33.91 30.63 7.31
N SER A 717 -33.61 31.29 8.42
CA SER A 717 -32.57 32.32 8.51
C SER A 717 -31.19 31.70 8.37
N PHE A 718 -30.89 30.64 9.11
CA PHE A 718 -29.65 29.89 8.96
C PHE A 718 -29.45 29.34 7.54
N ARG A 719 -30.48 28.71 6.97
CA ARG A 719 -30.47 28.22 5.59
C ARG A 719 -30.10 29.33 4.61
N ALA A 720 -30.67 30.54 4.76
CA ALA A 720 -30.34 31.63 3.86
C ALA A 720 -28.90 32.11 3.98
N MET A 721 -28.31 32.09 5.18
CA MET A 721 -26.89 32.40 5.37
C MET A 721 -26.00 31.32 4.72
N ALA A 722 -26.33 30.05 4.90
CA ALA A 722 -25.62 28.94 4.23
C ALA A 722 -25.72 29.02 2.69
N GLN A 723 -26.90 29.35 2.15
CA GLN A 723 -27.09 29.55 0.70
C GLN A 723 -26.34 30.78 0.19
N GLN A 724 -26.27 31.86 0.97
CA GLN A 724 -25.47 33.04 0.64
C GLN A 724 -23.97 32.69 0.58
N GLY A 725 -23.46 31.94 1.56
CA GLY A 725 -22.08 31.43 1.54
C GLY A 725 -21.80 30.57 0.30
N LEU A 726 -22.71 29.63 -0.03
CA LEU A 726 -22.59 28.82 -1.25
C LEU A 726 -22.61 29.67 -2.52
N ARG A 727 -23.43 30.71 -2.57
CA ARG A 727 -23.52 31.63 -3.71
C ARG A 727 -22.22 32.38 -3.93
N GLU A 728 -21.59 32.87 -2.87
CA GLU A 728 -20.30 33.57 -2.98
C GLU A 728 -19.19 32.66 -3.50
N VAL A 729 -19.17 31.39 -3.08
CA VAL A 729 -18.23 30.38 -3.61
C VAL A 729 -18.54 30.04 -5.07
N THR A 730 -19.81 29.80 -5.41
CA THR A 730 -20.21 29.34 -6.76
C THR A 730 -20.16 30.43 -7.81
N LEU A 731 -20.51 31.68 -7.51
CA LEU A 731 -20.39 32.82 -8.44
C LEU A 731 -18.93 33.14 -8.79
N SER A 732 -17.98 32.77 -7.92
CA SER A 732 -16.56 32.85 -8.27
C SER A 732 -16.12 31.76 -9.27
N ILE A 733 -16.96 30.75 -9.55
CA ILE A 733 -16.61 29.55 -10.33
C ILE A 733 -17.53 29.32 -11.55
N PHE A 734 -18.86 29.55 -11.51
CA PHE A 734 -19.82 29.34 -12.64
C PHE A 734 -21.16 30.13 -12.53
N GLU A 735 -21.77 30.49 -13.68
CA GLU A 735 -23.08 31.17 -13.84
C GLU A 735 -24.27 30.20 -14.07
N LEU A 736 -24.80 29.51 -13.04
CA LEU A 736 -26.07 28.74 -13.16
C LEU A 736 -26.92 28.82 -11.89
N ALA A 737 -28.25 28.88 -12.03
CA ALA A 737 -29.08 29.73 -11.16
C ALA A 737 -29.94 29.09 -10.05
N SER A 738 -29.80 27.81 -9.68
CA SER A 738 -30.62 27.26 -8.56
C SER A 738 -29.91 26.29 -7.64
N ALA A 739 -28.94 25.51 -8.13
CA ALA A 739 -28.01 24.77 -7.28
C ALA A 739 -26.90 25.67 -6.67
N ALA A 740 -26.81 26.92 -7.12
CA ALA A 740 -25.79 27.91 -6.75
C ALA A 740 -26.24 28.90 -5.66
N GLY A 741 -27.25 28.54 -4.85
CA GLY A 741 -27.69 29.39 -3.74
C GLY A 741 -28.41 30.68 -4.12
N ILE A 742 -29.10 30.71 -5.27
CA ILE A 742 -29.89 31.89 -5.68
C ILE A 742 -31.18 31.97 -4.85
N PRO A 743 -31.50 33.13 -4.24
CA PRO A 743 -32.74 33.31 -3.50
C PRO A 743 -33.93 33.17 -4.46
N CYS A 744 -34.80 32.19 -4.20
CA CYS A 744 -36.05 32.00 -4.93
C CYS A 744 -37.21 32.62 -4.12
N GLU A 745 -38.13 33.29 -4.82
CA GLU A 745 -39.34 33.87 -4.18
C GLU A 745 -40.23 32.80 -3.53
N ILE A 746 -40.26 31.60 -4.13
CA ILE A 746 -40.88 30.40 -3.59
C ILE A 746 -39.77 29.36 -3.43
N ASP A 747 -39.51 28.90 -2.20
CA ASP A 747 -38.46 27.91 -1.94
C ASP A 747 -38.91 26.53 -2.46
N PRO A 748 -38.27 25.98 -3.51
CA PRO A 748 -38.69 24.71 -4.09
C PRO A 748 -38.47 23.52 -3.13
N ALA A 749 -37.44 23.56 -2.28
CA ALA A 749 -37.19 22.49 -1.33
C ALA A 749 -38.27 22.46 -0.25
N LEU A 750 -38.68 23.65 0.24
CA LEU A 750 -39.77 23.76 1.20
C LEU A 750 -41.10 23.28 0.59
N VAL A 751 -41.42 23.68 -0.65
CA VAL A 751 -42.61 23.21 -1.38
C VAL A 751 -42.61 21.69 -1.52
N ASN A 752 -41.49 21.10 -1.96
CA ASN A 752 -41.38 19.65 -2.16
C ASN A 752 -41.57 18.87 -0.86
N VAL A 753 -40.94 19.34 0.23
CA VAL A 753 -41.04 18.69 1.53
C VAL A 753 -42.46 18.81 2.10
N LEU A 754 -43.10 19.98 1.99
CA LEU A 754 -44.48 20.15 2.45
C LEU A 754 -45.48 19.37 1.58
N ALA A 755 -45.26 19.28 0.26
CA ALA A 755 -46.09 18.47 -0.65
C ALA A 755 -46.01 16.97 -0.33
N GLY A 756 -44.84 16.48 0.10
CA GLY A 756 -44.62 15.10 0.52
C GLY A 756 -45.20 14.77 1.90
N SER A 757 -45.52 15.76 2.72
CA SER A 757 -46.07 15.60 4.08
C SER A 757 -47.59 15.39 4.15
N LYS A 758 -48.25 15.04 3.04
CA LYS A 758 -49.68 14.73 3.04
C LYS A 758 -49.96 13.50 3.90
N THR A 759 -50.81 13.65 4.91
CA THR A 759 -51.34 12.52 5.69
C THR A 759 -52.33 11.75 4.84
N ASP A 760 -52.11 10.44 4.67
CA ASP A 760 -53.04 9.54 3.99
C ASP A 760 -54.43 9.61 4.64
N GLY A 761 -55.37 10.31 4.00
CA GLY A 761 -56.78 10.37 4.41
C GLY A 761 -57.45 11.74 4.51
N SER A 762 -56.72 12.88 4.48
CA SER A 762 -57.35 14.21 4.48
C SER A 762 -57.70 14.69 3.06
N SER A 763 -58.85 15.33 2.90
CA SER A 763 -59.23 15.92 1.60
C SER A 763 -58.35 17.15 1.30
N SER A 764 -58.06 17.40 0.02
CA SER A 764 -57.25 18.59 -0.38
C SER A 764 -57.88 19.92 0.04
N GLU A 765 -59.19 19.95 0.29
CA GLU A 765 -59.89 21.13 0.81
C GLU A 765 -59.71 21.31 2.32
N GLU A 766 -59.67 20.23 3.10
CA GLU A 766 -59.39 20.29 4.54
C GLU A 766 -57.96 20.77 4.81
N ASP A 767 -56.97 20.25 4.09
CA ASP A 767 -55.58 20.69 4.23
C ASP A 767 -55.42 22.18 3.87
N TYR A 768 -56.12 22.65 2.82
CA TYR A 768 -56.14 24.06 2.45
C TYR A 768 -56.81 24.93 3.52
N LYS A 769 -57.90 24.43 4.14
CA LYS A 769 -58.57 25.11 5.26
C LYS A 769 -57.63 25.24 6.45
N VAL A 770 -56.88 24.18 6.80
CA VAL A 770 -55.87 24.20 7.86
C VAL A 770 -54.78 25.24 7.55
N ALA A 771 -54.29 25.32 6.32
CA ALA A 771 -53.29 26.33 5.90
C ALA A 771 -53.82 27.77 6.07
N CYS A 772 -55.08 28.02 5.75
CA CYS A 772 -55.69 29.34 5.97
C CYS A 772 -55.84 29.66 7.46
N LEU A 773 -56.29 28.70 8.27
CA LEU A 773 -56.50 28.89 9.70
C LEU A 773 -55.20 29.00 10.48
N LEU A 774 -54.10 28.42 9.98
CA LEU A 774 -52.76 28.63 10.53
C LEU A 774 -52.38 30.12 10.52
N LEU A 775 -52.62 30.81 9.39
CA LEU A 775 -52.37 32.25 9.29
C LEU A 775 -53.24 33.04 10.27
N VAL A 776 -54.52 32.67 10.39
CA VAL A 776 -55.44 33.29 11.37
C VAL A 776 -54.91 33.10 12.79
N PHE A 777 -54.46 31.89 13.13
CA PHE A 777 -53.95 31.55 14.46
C PHE A 777 -52.68 32.34 14.79
N VAL A 778 -51.73 32.43 13.86
CA VAL A 778 -50.52 33.24 14.05
C VAL A 778 -50.88 34.71 14.24
N ALA A 779 -51.76 35.27 13.39
CA ALA A 779 -52.13 36.69 13.42
C ALA A 779 -52.75 37.12 14.76
N VAL A 780 -53.69 36.33 15.28
CA VAL A 780 -54.36 36.65 16.56
C VAL A 780 -53.50 36.35 17.79
N SER A 781 -52.42 35.58 17.63
CA SER A 781 -51.49 35.26 18.72
C SER A 781 -50.38 36.30 18.90
N LEU A 782 -50.05 37.09 17.87
CA LEU A 782 -48.98 38.10 17.94
C LEU A 782 -49.04 39.05 19.16
N PRO A 783 -50.22 39.53 19.62
CA PRO A 783 -50.30 40.39 20.80
C PRO A 783 -49.74 39.74 22.08
N LEU A 784 -49.74 38.41 22.21
CA LEU A 784 -49.20 37.70 23.37
C LEU A 784 -47.71 38.00 23.57
N LEU A 785 -46.96 38.23 22.48
CA LEU A 785 -45.54 38.56 22.51
C LEU A 785 -45.24 39.85 23.28
N ALA A 786 -46.21 40.78 23.39
CA ALA A 786 -46.00 42.05 24.07
C ALA A 786 -45.84 41.91 25.59
N SER A 787 -46.28 40.78 26.15
CA SER A 787 -46.13 40.45 27.57
C SER A 787 -44.78 39.78 27.90
N ASP A 788 -44.09 39.22 26.90
CA ASP A 788 -42.81 38.55 27.09
C ASP A 788 -41.67 39.57 27.27
N PRO A 789 -40.91 39.56 28.40
CA PRO A 789 -39.81 40.48 28.64
C PRO A 789 -38.68 40.39 27.60
N ALA A 790 -38.53 39.28 26.89
CA ALA A 790 -37.50 39.11 25.86
C ALA A 790 -37.89 39.70 24.49
N SER A 791 -39.16 40.10 24.30
CA SER A 791 -39.68 40.73 23.08
C SER A 791 -39.30 42.21 22.95
N ILE A 792 -38.07 42.57 23.29
CA ILE A 792 -37.54 43.93 23.16
C ILE A 792 -36.69 43.99 21.89
N TYR A 793 -36.94 45.01 21.06
CA TYR A 793 -36.12 45.28 19.89
C TYR A 793 -34.78 45.90 20.31
N ASN A 794 -33.68 45.32 19.88
CA ASN A 794 -32.34 45.84 20.08
C ASN A 794 -31.79 46.36 18.75
N THR A 795 -31.38 47.63 18.73
CA THR A 795 -30.80 48.30 17.56
C THR A 795 -29.40 47.80 17.21
N GLU A 796 -28.64 47.29 18.18
CA GLU A 796 -27.28 46.79 17.94
C GLU A 796 -27.28 45.45 17.18
N THR A 797 -28.21 44.57 17.51
CA THR A 797 -28.37 43.29 16.81
C THR A 797 -29.30 43.40 15.60
N ASP A 798 -30.03 44.51 15.47
CA ASP A 798 -31.15 44.71 14.53
C ASP A 798 -32.20 43.59 14.66
N GLY A 799 -32.52 43.21 15.89
CA GLY A 799 -33.32 42.02 16.20
C GLY A 799 -33.95 42.02 17.59
N TYR A 800 -34.44 40.86 18.03
CA TYR A 800 -35.08 40.66 19.35
C TYR A 800 -34.37 39.55 20.10
N ASN A 801 -34.34 39.65 21.43
CA ASN A 801 -33.63 38.69 22.30
C ASN A 801 -34.26 37.29 22.33
N ASN A 802 -35.49 37.13 21.85
CA ASN A 802 -36.21 35.85 21.69
C ASN A 802 -36.42 35.45 20.22
N ASN A 803 -35.64 36.02 19.29
CA ASN A 803 -35.67 35.69 17.85
C ASN A 803 -37.00 35.94 17.12
N ILE A 804 -37.97 36.65 17.70
CA ILE A 804 -39.28 36.85 17.06
C ILE A 804 -39.24 37.60 15.73
N HIS A 805 -38.16 38.33 15.41
CA HIS A 805 -37.94 38.87 14.06
C HIS A 805 -37.88 37.78 12.98
N CYS A 806 -37.47 36.56 13.33
CA CYS A 806 -37.48 35.40 12.45
C CYS A 806 -38.90 34.96 12.04
N LEU A 807 -39.95 35.33 12.82
CA LEU A 807 -41.35 35.06 12.46
C LEU A 807 -41.71 35.66 11.12
N ALA A 808 -41.18 36.84 10.77
CA ALA A 808 -41.45 37.47 9.49
C ALA A 808 -41.07 36.54 8.32
N LYS A 809 -39.89 35.93 8.42
CA LYS A 809 -39.39 34.99 7.43
C LYS A 809 -40.21 33.70 7.40
N ALA A 810 -40.54 33.16 8.57
CA ALA A 810 -41.39 31.98 8.68
C ALA A 810 -42.77 32.21 8.02
N ILE A 811 -43.43 33.33 8.33
CA ILE A 811 -44.77 33.65 7.83
C ILE A 811 -44.76 33.73 6.30
N ILE A 812 -43.79 34.45 5.73
CA ILE A 812 -43.69 34.63 4.28
C ILE A 812 -43.44 33.28 3.59
N HIS A 813 -42.39 32.55 4.00
CA HIS A 813 -41.95 31.35 3.29
C HIS A 813 -42.87 30.14 3.49
N VAL A 814 -43.41 29.93 4.70
CA VAL A 814 -44.36 28.84 4.97
C VAL A 814 -45.67 29.09 4.21
N SER A 815 -46.17 30.33 4.21
CA SER A 815 -47.38 30.68 3.45
C SER A 815 -47.17 30.51 1.95
N ALA A 816 -46.05 31.03 1.42
CA ALA A 816 -45.70 30.87 0.02
C ALA A 816 -45.67 29.40 -0.37
N ALA A 817 -45.05 28.54 0.45
CA ALA A 817 -44.97 27.12 0.18
C ALA A 817 -46.34 26.41 0.26
N LEU A 818 -47.10 26.61 1.35
CA LEU A 818 -48.42 25.98 1.53
C LEU A 818 -49.40 26.37 0.43
N PHE A 819 -49.52 27.65 0.09
CA PHE A 819 -50.46 28.09 -0.94
C PHE A 819 -50.00 27.74 -2.36
N THR A 820 -48.69 27.57 -2.60
CA THR A 820 -48.18 27.00 -3.84
C THR A 820 -48.58 25.53 -3.98
N VAL A 821 -48.44 24.73 -2.91
CA VAL A 821 -48.87 23.30 -2.91
C VAL A 821 -50.35 23.15 -3.23
N HIS A 822 -51.19 24.09 -2.78
CA HIS A 822 -52.63 24.11 -3.05
C HIS A 822 -53.04 24.87 -4.33
N ASN A 823 -52.08 25.37 -5.10
CA ASN A 823 -52.30 26.17 -6.31
C ASN A 823 -53.23 27.39 -6.08
N LYS A 824 -52.97 28.15 -5.01
CA LYS A 824 -53.73 29.34 -4.60
C LYS A 824 -52.85 30.59 -4.64
N ASN A 825 -53.51 31.75 -4.72
CA ASN A 825 -52.80 33.04 -4.75
C ASN A 825 -52.22 33.36 -3.35
N ILE A 826 -50.90 33.49 -3.25
CA ILE A 826 -50.21 33.78 -1.99
C ILE A 826 -50.53 35.20 -1.48
N GLU A 827 -50.62 36.17 -2.38
CA GLU A 827 -50.81 37.59 -2.05
C GLU A 827 -52.14 37.85 -1.34
N THR A 828 -53.21 37.16 -1.75
CA THR A 828 -54.54 37.32 -1.13
C THR A 828 -54.54 36.87 0.34
N HIS A 829 -53.86 35.77 0.64
CA HIS A 829 -53.82 35.20 2.00
C HIS A 829 -52.88 36.00 2.90
N LEU A 830 -51.75 36.51 2.38
CA LEU A 830 -50.88 37.41 3.14
C LEU A 830 -51.55 38.77 3.43
N LYS A 831 -52.38 39.30 2.51
CA LYS A 831 -53.20 40.50 2.77
C LYS A 831 -54.22 40.27 3.88
N GLU A 832 -54.89 39.11 3.86
CA GLU A 832 -55.82 38.71 4.93
C GLU A 832 -55.10 38.60 6.28
N PHE A 833 -53.93 37.97 6.31
CA PHE A 833 -53.07 37.88 7.50
C PHE A 833 -52.69 39.27 8.03
N LEU A 834 -52.21 40.17 7.17
CA LEU A 834 -51.80 41.51 7.56
C LEU A 834 -52.97 42.31 8.14
N LEU A 835 -54.15 42.24 7.51
CA LEU A 835 -55.35 42.89 8.01
C LEU A 835 -55.70 42.41 9.43
N LEU A 836 -55.73 41.09 9.63
CA LEU A 836 -56.10 40.50 10.92
C LEU A 836 -55.05 40.79 12.00
N ALA A 837 -53.77 40.65 11.68
CA ALA A 837 -52.66 40.97 12.59
C ALA A 837 -52.66 42.45 12.99
N SER A 838 -52.90 43.36 12.04
CA SER A 838 -53.04 44.79 12.32
C SER A 838 -54.22 45.10 13.24
N VAL A 839 -55.38 44.47 13.02
CA VAL A 839 -56.55 44.65 13.89
C VAL A 839 -56.25 44.15 15.31
N SER A 840 -55.64 42.97 15.45
CA SER A 840 -55.27 42.40 16.76
C SER A 840 -54.22 43.26 17.51
N LEU A 841 -53.23 43.81 16.82
CA LEU A 841 -52.22 44.70 17.43
C LEU A 841 -52.78 46.10 17.74
N LEU A 842 -53.73 46.62 16.96
CA LEU A 842 -54.41 47.88 17.25
C LEU A 842 -55.31 47.76 18.49
N GLN A 843 -55.94 46.61 18.71
CA GLN A 843 -56.71 46.31 19.93
C GLN A 843 -55.81 46.31 21.17
N LEU A 844 -54.60 45.74 21.07
CA LEU A 844 -53.57 45.86 22.12
C LEU A 844 -53.21 47.33 22.41
N GLY A 845 -53.38 48.23 21.43
CA GLY A 845 -53.20 49.66 21.59
C GLY A 845 -54.17 50.33 22.57
N GLN A 846 -55.32 49.71 22.84
CA GLN A 846 -56.36 50.17 23.75
C GLN A 846 -56.30 49.47 25.13
N GLU A 847 -55.37 48.53 25.31
CA GLU A 847 -55.21 47.75 26.55
C GLU A 847 -54.61 48.61 27.67
N THR A 848 -55.27 48.66 28.83
CA THR A 848 -54.82 49.47 29.98
C THR A 848 -53.85 48.72 30.90
N ASP A 849 -53.72 47.41 30.75
CA ASP A 849 -52.82 46.58 31.55
C ASP A 849 -51.36 46.75 31.11
N LYS A 850 -50.57 47.39 31.99
CA LYS A 850 -49.14 47.65 31.77
C LYS A 850 -48.29 46.39 31.61
N LEU A 851 -48.71 45.25 32.17
CA LEU A 851 -48.00 43.98 32.03
C LEU A 851 -48.25 43.35 30.66
N ARG A 852 -49.48 43.42 30.15
CA ARG A 852 -49.85 42.90 28.82
C ARG A 852 -49.37 43.78 27.67
N ALA A 853 -49.26 45.09 27.88
CA ALA A 853 -48.79 46.05 26.86
C ALA A 853 -47.30 46.43 27.01
N ARG A 854 -46.51 45.70 27.82
CA ARG A 854 -45.14 46.07 28.20
C ARG A 854 -44.22 46.38 27.02
N ASN A 855 -44.21 45.50 26.01
CA ASN A 855 -43.34 45.58 24.84
C ASN A 855 -44.12 45.88 23.55
N ARG A 856 -45.26 46.59 23.65
CA ARG A 856 -46.17 46.85 22.53
C ARG A 856 -45.47 47.46 21.31
N ASP A 857 -44.69 48.51 21.53
CA ASP A 857 -44.06 49.25 20.43
C ASP A 857 -43.01 48.38 19.71
N SER A 858 -42.27 47.54 20.46
CA SER A 858 -41.36 46.54 19.91
C SER A 858 -42.09 45.51 19.06
N VAL A 859 -43.23 44.97 19.49
CA VAL A 859 -43.99 43.97 18.72
C VAL A 859 -44.63 44.57 17.47
N CYS A 860 -45.03 45.85 17.49
CA CYS A 860 -45.51 46.55 16.30
C CYS A 860 -44.46 46.62 15.17
N LEU A 861 -43.16 46.66 15.50
CA LEU A 861 -42.08 46.63 14.50
C LEU A 861 -42.04 45.31 13.69
N LEU A 862 -42.58 44.20 14.22
CA LEU A 862 -42.70 42.94 13.47
C LEU A 862 -43.55 43.11 12.20
N MET A 863 -44.59 43.95 12.24
CA MET A 863 -45.41 44.22 11.06
C MET A 863 -44.61 44.91 9.96
N HIS A 864 -43.65 45.76 10.33
CA HIS A 864 -42.72 46.36 9.38
C HIS A 864 -41.78 45.29 8.80
N LEU A 865 -41.28 44.35 9.61
CA LEU A 865 -40.44 43.25 9.14
C LEU A 865 -41.19 42.27 8.22
N VAL A 866 -42.46 41.97 8.49
CA VAL A 866 -43.30 41.17 7.58
C VAL A 866 -43.55 41.91 6.26
N SER A 867 -43.77 43.23 6.31
CA SER A 867 -44.01 44.06 5.11
C SER A 867 -42.74 44.35 4.29
N SER A 868 -41.57 44.42 4.94
CA SER A 868 -40.27 44.73 4.32
C SER A 868 -39.44 43.48 4.02
N GLY A 869 -39.80 42.34 4.61
CA GLY A 869 -39.13 41.03 4.48
C GLY A 869 -39.10 40.47 3.07
N GLY A 870 -39.77 41.11 2.11
CA GLY A 870 -39.62 40.85 0.68
C GLY A 870 -38.46 41.59 0.00
N SER A 871 -37.71 42.48 0.67
CA SER A 871 -36.74 43.35 -0.02
C SER A 871 -35.44 43.69 0.74
N ARG A 872 -35.17 43.15 1.93
CA ARG A 872 -33.96 43.48 2.71
C ARG A 872 -32.81 42.46 2.65
N GLY A 873 -32.87 41.49 1.75
CA GLY A 873 -31.74 40.61 1.42
C GLY A 873 -31.02 41.06 0.15
N GLY A 874 -29.91 41.79 0.31
CA GLY A 874 -28.89 41.98 -0.74
C GLY A 874 -29.27 42.98 -1.85
N ALA A 875 -28.69 44.18 -1.78
CA ALA A 875 -28.58 45.06 -2.93
C ALA A 875 -27.69 44.42 -4.00
N SER A 876 -28.27 43.73 -4.98
CA SER A 876 -27.64 43.49 -6.28
C SER A 876 -28.73 43.43 -7.35
N GLY A 877 -28.71 44.40 -8.26
CA GLY A 877 -29.71 44.56 -9.31
C GLY A 877 -29.62 43.46 -10.37
N GLY A 878 -30.77 42.89 -10.71
CA GLY A 878 -30.96 42.02 -11.87
C GLY A 878 -32.42 42.13 -12.37
N PRO A 879 -32.66 42.26 -13.69
CA PRO A 879 -34.00 42.49 -14.23
C PRO A 879 -34.69 41.15 -14.48
N GLY A 880 -35.50 40.70 -13.53
CA GLY A 880 -36.36 39.52 -13.69
C GLY A 880 -37.69 39.77 -12.98
N GLY A 881 -38.80 39.75 -13.73
CA GLY A 881 -40.13 39.95 -13.19
C GLY A 881 -40.55 38.80 -12.26
N GLY A 882 -40.63 39.09 -10.98
CA GLY A 882 -41.14 38.21 -9.92
C GLY A 882 -41.92 39.05 -8.89
N LEU A 883 -42.76 38.40 -8.07
CA LEU A 883 -43.83 38.96 -7.24
C LEU A 883 -43.39 40.19 -6.43
N ARG A 884 -43.63 41.40 -6.97
CA ARG A 884 -43.59 42.64 -6.19
C ARG A 884 -44.82 42.78 -5.29
N VAL A 885 -44.96 41.92 -4.28
CA VAL A 885 -45.96 42.09 -3.18
C VAL A 885 -45.80 43.47 -2.54
N VAL A 886 -44.56 43.99 -2.50
CA VAL A 886 -44.22 45.31 -1.96
C VAL A 886 -44.68 46.48 -2.86
N SER A 887 -44.77 46.32 -4.19
CA SER A 887 -45.17 47.44 -5.08
C SER A 887 -46.67 47.61 -5.29
N LEU A 888 -47.47 46.58 -4.96
CA LEU A 888 -48.93 46.61 -5.06
C LEU A 888 -49.61 47.00 -3.73
N LEU A 889 -48.97 46.72 -2.58
CA LEU A 889 -49.48 47.14 -1.26
C LEU A 889 -49.44 48.67 -1.06
N CYS A 890 -48.48 49.39 -1.66
CA CYS A 890 -48.45 50.85 -1.63
C CYS A 890 -49.38 51.53 -2.67
N ARG A 891 -50.11 50.78 -3.51
CA ARG A 891 -50.95 51.34 -4.59
C ARG A 891 -52.43 50.89 -4.57
N ALA A 892 -52.89 50.16 -3.57
CA ALA A 892 -54.30 49.79 -3.46
C ALA A 892 -55.17 50.96 -2.92
N PRO A 893 -56.16 51.48 -3.67
CA PRO A 893 -57.00 52.61 -3.24
C PRO A 893 -58.15 52.22 -2.28
N ALA A 894 -58.06 51.10 -1.58
CA ALA A 894 -59.16 50.52 -0.82
C ALA A 894 -58.81 50.23 0.65
N VAL A 895 -58.29 51.24 1.36
CA VAL A 895 -58.49 51.37 2.81
C VAL A 895 -59.07 52.78 3.10
N PRO A 896 -60.34 53.06 2.77
CA PRO A 896 -60.94 54.34 3.12
C PRO A 896 -61.65 54.23 4.48
N ARG A 897 -61.32 55.15 5.40
CA ARG A 897 -62.22 55.75 6.42
C ARG A 897 -62.38 55.13 7.82
N LEU A 898 -61.44 54.36 8.35
CA LEU A 898 -61.42 54.05 9.82
C LEU A 898 -60.17 54.52 10.57
N LEU A 899 -59.22 55.17 9.89
CA LEU A 899 -57.98 55.67 10.48
C LEU A 899 -57.79 57.16 10.18
N GLN A 900 -58.30 58.04 11.05
CA GLN A 900 -57.77 59.39 11.36
C GLN A 900 -58.32 59.83 12.74
N PRO A 901 -57.65 60.71 13.52
CA PRO A 901 -56.28 60.69 14.06
C PRO A 901 -56.28 60.76 15.64
N PRO A 902 -55.19 60.45 16.41
CA PRO A 902 -53.92 61.20 16.39
C PRO A 902 -52.65 60.36 16.63
N TRP A 903 -52.35 59.37 15.78
CA TRP A 903 -51.05 58.63 15.86
C TRP A 903 -50.22 58.67 14.56
N CYS A 904 -50.79 59.10 13.43
CA CYS A 904 -50.04 59.25 12.17
C CYS A 904 -49.02 60.41 12.19
N SER A 905 -49.18 61.42 13.06
CA SER A 905 -48.23 62.53 13.18
C SER A 905 -47.02 62.22 14.07
N ALA A 906 -47.11 61.23 14.96
CA ALA A 906 -45.97 60.80 15.79
C ALA A 906 -45.08 59.77 15.08
N PHE A 907 -45.65 58.94 14.20
CA PHE A 907 -44.90 57.91 13.47
C PHE A 907 -44.03 58.45 12.33
N ALA A 908 -44.34 59.64 11.81
CA ALA A 908 -43.55 60.29 10.75
C ALA A 908 -42.24 60.95 11.26
N GLN A 909 -42.03 61.07 12.57
CA GLN A 909 -40.84 61.68 13.16
C GLN A 909 -39.70 60.69 13.50
N LEU A 910 -39.92 59.38 13.36
CA LEU A 910 -38.96 58.33 13.76
C LEU A 910 -38.30 57.57 12.59
N CYS A 911 -38.49 58.02 11.34
CA CYS A 911 -37.81 57.43 10.17
C CYS A 911 -37.05 58.51 9.39
N PRO A 912 -35.70 58.46 9.30
CA PRO A 912 -34.97 59.30 8.38
C PRO A 912 -35.16 58.77 6.94
N GLY A 913 -35.42 59.67 6.00
CA GLY A 913 -35.44 59.35 4.57
C GLY A 913 -34.06 58.89 4.07
N PRO A 914 -34.00 58.24 2.89
CA PRO A 914 -32.76 57.74 2.34
C PRO A 914 -31.88 58.93 1.90
N GLY A 915 -30.91 59.32 2.73
CA GLY A 915 -29.91 60.33 2.36
C GLY A 915 -29.45 61.32 3.43
N GLY A 916 -29.78 61.16 4.72
CA GLY A 916 -29.30 62.06 5.78
C GLY A 916 -28.29 61.40 6.70
N ARG A 917 -27.03 61.87 6.69
CA ARG A 917 -26.07 61.64 7.79
C ARG A 917 -26.67 62.21 9.08
N ILE A 918 -26.69 61.44 10.15
CA ILE A 918 -26.89 61.95 11.51
C ILE A 918 -25.51 61.98 12.18
N GLN A 919 -25.03 63.18 12.53
CA GLN A 919 -23.97 63.37 13.50
C GLN A 919 -24.57 63.20 14.90
N LEU A 920 -24.17 62.14 15.60
CA LEU A 920 -23.55 62.14 16.94
C LEU A 920 -23.15 60.71 17.30
#